data_AF-A0A945UBS4-F1
#
_entry.id   AF-A0A945UBS4-F1
#
_cell.length_a   1.000
_cell.length_b   1.000
_cell.length_c   1.000
_cell.angle_alpha   90.00
_cell.angle_beta   90.00
_cell.angle_gamma   90.00
#
_symmetry.space_group_name_H-M   'P 1'
#
loop_
_entity.id
_entity.type
_entity.pdbx_description
1 polymer ?
#
loop_
_entity_poly.entity_id
_entity_poly.type
_entity_poly.pdbx_seq_one_letter_code
_entity_poly.pdbx_strand_id
1 'polypeptide(L)'
;MHFDTVPRTGMDVHATTEGWRKQGFYPIVSRGENAAENRAGSMISQLVTAGHESNQPGFSREALMASYNDRYKHSCPSTAEALKVHLAANPAEGMPYGLPALSEAQLNHIDQWVLAGSPGPTQAELAKASALANPEVVARWEAFFNQPDAQHELVARYIFDHVYLSTLALDESPGELFKLVRSKTAGNSVAEAAAGKATPKVEVIDTPKPYDNPMVYAGVDQFYYRLQKVTFKPVQKNHFVWRLGQDDIAHLESVFFDRKWVKDEGFSAPWDVGNPFAMYQAIPEKSRYLFLIENSAIIVAGITSGPVCLGQTATYAVKDQFWVYFMDPDHDVSVLDPQLGLGNWGALMDRSPIGNERYDVAYGKAVKSLFPEGYTIDALWDGNKTNENAWLTILRHESNTWVMTGRQGGIPRSQWVMGFSGFERIYYDTVAHFEYWGGDAGKLATVGFFNFLRQEFEDDFLLFLPEDVRVKIRQEWSKGIGDVGLHLTSFAAKDQPSPIKNNDPSHPLVGVVSDIEAHMGPIISGPIDHLNPWVKKPYPIEKGIANFDEWTQAIATMTVTTDYQFPRYMPSMTVMRVKQGKESRLYSLVANRVYETQYTILFQNGVALPDLDTMSVYPDVVGGFPNLFMEIDIEQAPAFIQELRNVASLADFLEFRDRYAVLRNQDNFWATYDWFNDWNFSNRKQDAGVLDLSYYDLFDSVY
;
A
#
# COMPACT_ATOMS: atom_id res chain seq x y z
N MET A 1 23.84 -3.29 -9.63
CA MET A 1 22.78 -3.03 -10.62
C MET A 1 22.65 -4.27 -11.49
N HIS A 2 21.46 -4.86 -11.52
CA HIS A 2 21.09 -5.96 -12.40
C HIS A 2 20.45 -5.38 -13.66
N PHE A 3 21.03 -5.62 -14.83
CA PHE A 3 20.54 -5.07 -16.08
C PHE A 3 19.64 -6.03 -16.86
N ASP A 4 19.76 -7.33 -16.57
CA ASP A 4 18.97 -8.36 -17.22
C ASP A 4 17.63 -8.57 -16.52
N THR A 5 16.65 -9.09 -17.28
CA THR A 5 15.38 -9.55 -16.73
C THR A 5 15.59 -10.85 -15.94
N VAL A 6 14.83 -11.01 -14.86
CA VAL A 6 14.72 -12.29 -14.16
C VAL A 6 13.45 -13.01 -14.60
N PRO A 7 13.40 -14.36 -14.54
CA PRO A 7 12.16 -15.08 -14.79
C PRO A 7 11.04 -14.62 -13.83
N ARG A 8 9.81 -14.43 -14.35
CA ARG A 8 8.63 -14.23 -13.51
C ARG A 8 8.40 -15.50 -12.67
N THR A 9 8.16 -15.33 -11.37
CA THR A 9 7.96 -16.43 -10.42
C THR A 9 6.59 -16.42 -9.74
N GLY A 10 5.61 -15.70 -10.32
CA GLY A 10 4.22 -15.73 -9.86
C GLY A 10 3.62 -17.13 -9.96
N MET A 11 2.83 -17.54 -8.96
CA MET A 11 2.32 -18.91 -8.82
C MET A 11 1.52 -19.41 -10.05
N ASP A 12 0.90 -18.50 -10.79
CA ASP A 12 0.08 -18.82 -11.96
C ASP A 12 0.85 -18.81 -13.28
N VAL A 13 2.16 -18.54 -13.26
CA VAL A 13 3.04 -18.63 -14.46
C VAL A 13 3.11 -20.07 -14.96
N HIS A 14 3.12 -21.05 -14.06
CA HIS A 14 3.11 -22.47 -14.42
C HIS A 14 2.03 -23.24 -13.64
N ALA A 15 1.14 -23.91 -14.38
CA ALA A 15 0.05 -24.69 -13.81
C ALA A 15 0.47 -26.05 -13.23
N THR A 16 1.73 -26.48 -13.43
CA THR A 16 2.21 -27.81 -13.00
C THR A 16 3.54 -27.74 -12.25
N THR A 17 3.73 -28.69 -11.32
CA THR A 17 5.01 -28.84 -10.60
C THR A 17 6.16 -29.10 -11.58
N GLU A 18 5.95 -29.87 -12.64
CA GLU A 18 6.97 -30.13 -13.67
C GLU A 18 7.43 -28.85 -14.38
N GLY A 19 6.50 -27.94 -14.67
CA GLY A 19 6.81 -26.61 -15.21
C GLY A 19 7.78 -25.85 -14.31
N TRP A 20 7.48 -25.80 -13.01
CA TRP A 20 8.37 -25.19 -12.01
C TRP A 20 9.72 -25.90 -11.90
N ARG A 21 9.78 -27.24 -12.00
CA ARG A 21 11.06 -27.98 -12.00
C ARG A 21 11.95 -27.60 -13.18
N LYS A 22 11.38 -27.37 -14.37
CA LYS A 22 12.13 -26.91 -15.56
C LYS A 22 12.74 -25.51 -15.35
N GLN A 23 12.15 -24.69 -14.48
CA GLN A 23 12.69 -23.39 -14.07
C GLN A 23 13.71 -23.48 -12.92
N GLY A 24 14.11 -24.68 -12.49
CA GLY A 24 15.13 -24.87 -11.45
C GLY A 24 14.60 -24.86 -10.01
N PHE A 25 13.29 -24.86 -9.78
CA PHE A 25 12.72 -24.98 -8.44
C PHE A 25 12.88 -26.41 -7.92
N TYR A 26 13.21 -26.60 -6.65
CA TYR A 26 13.37 -27.91 -5.97
C TYR A 26 12.41 -28.06 -4.77
N PRO A 27 12.08 -29.29 -4.31
CA PRO A 27 11.16 -29.47 -3.19
C PRO A 27 11.85 -29.13 -1.86
N ILE A 28 11.09 -28.55 -0.92
CA ILE A 28 11.54 -28.30 0.46
C ILE A 28 11.06 -29.40 1.45
N VAL A 29 10.28 -30.36 0.95
CA VAL A 29 9.79 -31.53 1.68
C VAL A 29 10.14 -32.80 0.90
N SER A 30 10.29 -33.93 1.59
CA SER A 30 10.55 -35.23 0.97
C SER A 30 9.30 -36.10 0.95
N ARG A 31 9.16 -36.90 -0.12
CA ARG A 31 8.11 -37.93 -0.32
C ARG A 31 8.76 -39.25 -0.71
N GLY A 32 9.72 -39.70 0.10
CA GLY A 32 10.42 -40.97 -0.03
C GLY A 32 9.53 -42.18 0.28
N GLU A 33 10.14 -43.37 0.30
CA GLU A 33 9.42 -44.64 0.43
C GLU A 33 8.98 -44.92 1.87
N ASN A 34 9.62 -44.28 2.86
CA ASN A 34 9.35 -44.47 4.27
C ASN A 34 9.55 -43.19 5.10
N ALA A 35 9.06 -43.22 6.34
CA ALA A 35 9.08 -42.07 7.25
C ALA A 35 10.50 -41.55 7.57
N ALA A 36 11.51 -42.44 7.62
CA ALA A 36 12.88 -42.03 7.91
C ALA A 36 13.48 -41.19 6.75
N GLU A 37 13.23 -41.60 5.51
CA GLU A 37 13.61 -40.85 4.31
C GLU A 37 12.85 -39.52 4.19
N ASN A 38 11.55 -39.51 4.52
CA ASN A 38 10.75 -38.29 4.54
C ASN A 38 11.32 -37.26 5.51
N ARG A 39 11.68 -37.69 6.73
CA ARG A 39 12.28 -36.81 7.72
C ARG A 39 13.65 -36.31 7.29
N ALA A 40 14.54 -37.21 6.86
CA ALA A 40 15.91 -36.86 6.48
C ALA A 40 15.97 -35.87 5.32
N GLY A 41 15.11 -36.04 4.31
CA GLY A 41 15.04 -35.17 3.14
C GLY A 41 14.18 -33.92 3.29
N SER A 42 13.55 -33.68 4.45
CA SER A 42 12.68 -32.52 4.67
C SER A 42 13.47 -31.33 5.21
N MET A 43 13.65 -30.31 4.39
CA MET A 43 14.26 -29.04 4.81
C MET A 43 13.42 -28.35 5.88
N ILE A 44 12.09 -28.43 5.78
CA ILE A 44 11.18 -27.88 6.79
C ILE A 44 11.45 -28.51 8.16
N SER A 45 11.56 -29.85 8.23
CA SER A 45 11.83 -30.56 9.50
C SER A 45 13.16 -30.13 10.12
N GLN A 46 14.21 -29.99 9.30
CA GLN A 46 15.52 -29.53 9.77
C GLN A 46 15.48 -28.09 10.31
N LEU A 47 14.81 -27.18 9.59
CA LEU A 47 14.67 -25.78 10.01
C LEU A 47 13.94 -25.67 11.35
N VAL A 48 12.78 -26.32 11.49
CA VAL A 48 11.99 -26.22 12.73
C VAL A 48 12.66 -26.92 13.92
N THR A 49 13.44 -27.98 13.66
CA THR A 49 14.22 -28.66 14.71
C THR A 49 15.36 -27.75 15.19
N ALA A 50 16.14 -27.18 14.27
CA ALA A 50 17.23 -26.26 14.62
C ALA A 50 16.73 -25.04 15.41
N GLY A 51 15.59 -24.47 14.98
CA GLY A 51 14.95 -23.35 15.67
C GLY A 51 14.44 -23.75 17.05
N HIS A 52 13.85 -24.93 17.19
CA HIS A 52 13.44 -25.44 18.50
C HIS A 52 14.62 -25.65 19.45
N GLU A 53 15.77 -26.13 18.97
CA GLU A 53 16.96 -26.35 19.79
C GLU A 53 17.66 -25.03 20.19
N SER A 54 17.64 -24.02 19.31
CA SER A 54 18.51 -22.84 19.41
C SER A 54 17.79 -21.54 19.77
N ASN A 55 16.50 -21.43 19.46
CA ASN A 55 15.72 -20.18 19.58
C ASN A 55 14.69 -20.23 20.72
N GLN A 56 15.03 -20.88 21.83
CA GLN A 56 14.20 -20.81 23.04
C GLN A 56 14.07 -19.36 23.54
N PRO A 57 12.98 -18.98 24.24
CA PRO A 57 12.86 -17.65 24.82
C PRO A 57 14.12 -17.24 25.59
N GLY A 58 14.60 -16.02 25.33
CA GLY A 58 15.87 -15.48 25.80
C GLY A 58 17.04 -15.69 24.84
N PHE A 59 16.84 -16.28 23.65
CA PHE A 59 17.92 -16.46 22.67
C PHE A 59 18.58 -15.11 22.29
N SER A 60 19.86 -15.18 21.91
CA SER A 60 20.61 -13.98 21.52
C SER A 60 20.15 -13.48 20.15
N ARG A 61 19.66 -12.23 20.11
CA ARG A 61 19.28 -11.54 18.87
C ARG A 61 20.49 -11.25 17.97
N GLU A 62 21.66 -11.01 18.57
CA GLU A 62 22.92 -10.76 17.86
C GLU A 62 23.31 -11.90 16.91
N ALA A 63 22.97 -13.14 17.27
CA ALA A 63 23.31 -14.34 16.51
C ALA A 63 22.73 -14.35 15.08
N LEU A 64 21.72 -13.52 14.80
CA LEU A 64 21.05 -13.41 13.51
C LEU A 64 21.48 -12.20 12.68
N MET A 65 22.26 -11.28 13.27
CA MET A 65 22.57 -9.99 12.64
C MET A 65 23.38 -10.14 11.36
N ALA A 66 24.30 -11.10 11.30
CA ALA A 66 25.04 -11.41 10.07
C ALA A 66 24.10 -11.81 8.93
N SER A 67 23.12 -12.67 9.22
CA SER A 67 22.12 -13.12 8.24
C SER A 67 21.17 -11.99 7.84
N TYR A 68 20.78 -11.13 8.78
CA TYR A 68 19.97 -9.93 8.49
C TYR A 68 20.69 -8.89 7.63
N ASN A 69 22.00 -8.72 7.82
CA ASN A 69 22.82 -7.83 6.98
C ASN A 69 22.89 -8.34 5.53
N ASP A 70 22.81 -9.66 5.35
CA ASP A 70 22.84 -10.34 4.06
C ASP A 70 21.46 -10.71 3.51
N ARG A 71 20.35 -10.24 4.13
CA ARG A 71 18.98 -10.66 3.79
C ARG A 71 18.57 -10.45 2.34
N TYR A 72 19.20 -9.51 1.64
CA TYR A 72 18.94 -9.23 0.22
C TYR A 72 19.79 -10.07 -0.74
N LYS A 73 20.63 -10.99 -0.25
CA LYS A 73 21.31 -11.98 -1.09
C LYS A 73 20.37 -13.07 -1.61
N HIS A 74 19.22 -13.26 -0.95
CA HIS A 74 18.17 -14.20 -1.35
C HIS A 74 18.68 -15.62 -1.67
N SER A 75 19.67 -16.09 -0.91
CA SER A 75 20.26 -17.43 -1.08
C SER A 75 19.63 -18.46 -0.15
N CYS A 76 19.28 -19.64 -0.68
CA CYS A 76 18.80 -20.77 0.12
C CYS A 76 19.53 -22.06 -0.31
N PRO A 77 19.96 -22.93 0.62
CA PRO A 77 20.51 -24.23 0.28
C PRO A 77 19.54 -25.06 -0.55
N SER A 78 20.03 -25.63 -1.65
CA SER A 78 19.19 -26.36 -2.61
C SER A 78 18.95 -27.83 -2.29
N THR A 79 19.62 -28.37 -1.27
CA THR A 79 19.41 -29.75 -0.79
C THR A 79 19.37 -29.84 0.73
N ALA A 80 18.79 -30.91 1.24
CA ALA A 80 18.70 -31.19 2.67
C ALA A 80 20.09 -31.36 3.32
N GLU A 81 21.07 -31.90 2.59
CA GLU A 81 22.45 -32.04 3.06
C GLU A 81 23.16 -30.69 3.17
N ALA A 82 23.00 -29.83 2.15
CA ALA A 82 23.57 -28.49 2.16
C ALA A 82 22.96 -27.65 3.29
N LEU A 83 21.65 -27.76 3.52
CA LEU A 83 20.97 -27.08 4.61
C LEU A 83 21.46 -27.55 5.98
N LYS A 84 21.67 -28.86 6.16
CA LYS A 84 22.21 -29.40 7.41
C LYS A 84 23.58 -28.82 7.75
N VAL A 85 24.47 -28.71 6.76
CA VAL A 85 25.80 -28.09 6.95
C VAL A 85 25.66 -26.61 7.31
N HIS A 86 24.75 -25.90 6.65
CA HIS A 86 24.47 -24.49 6.92
C HIS A 86 23.95 -24.27 8.36
N LEU A 87 22.96 -25.05 8.80
CA LEU A 87 22.38 -24.93 10.15
C LEU A 87 23.35 -25.34 11.26
N ALA A 88 24.28 -26.26 10.98
CA ALA A 88 25.34 -26.59 11.94
C ALA A 88 26.29 -25.41 12.19
N ALA A 89 26.51 -24.55 11.19
CA ALA A 89 27.30 -23.33 11.31
C ALA A 89 26.49 -22.14 11.83
N ASN A 90 25.19 -22.09 11.50
CA ASN A 90 24.29 -20.99 11.81
C ASN A 90 23.02 -21.49 12.53
N PRO A 91 23.14 -22.02 13.76
CA PRO A 91 22.02 -22.67 14.46
C PRO A 91 20.83 -21.75 14.72
N ALA A 92 21.08 -20.46 14.91
CA ALA A 92 20.02 -19.45 15.12
C ALA A 92 19.11 -19.25 13.90
N GLU A 93 19.57 -19.60 12.69
CA GLU A 93 18.79 -19.46 11.44
C GLU A 93 17.70 -20.53 11.26
N GLY A 94 17.49 -21.38 12.27
CA GLY A 94 16.33 -22.27 12.32
C GLY A 94 14.99 -21.52 12.35
N MET A 95 13.91 -22.21 12.02
CA MET A 95 12.55 -21.67 11.96
C MET A 95 11.78 -21.92 13.28
N PRO A 96 10.89 -21.01 13.72
CA PRO A 96 10.52 -19.76 13.08
C PRO A 96 11.68 -18.75 13.11
N TYR A 97 12.04 -18.21 11.94
CA TYR A 97 13.31 -17.51 11.77
C TYR A 97 13.38 -16.24 12.62
N GLY A 98 14.33 -16.23 13.55
CA GLY A 98 14.53 -15.15 14.49
C GLY A 98 13.35 -14.87 15.40
N LEU A 99 12.55 -15.89 15.74
CA LEU A 99 11.42 -15.80 16.65
C LEU A 99 11.48 -16.97 17.65
N PRO A 100 10.71 -16.93 18.74
CA PRO A 100 10.77 -17.98 19.74
C PRO A 100 10.34 -19.32 19.14
N ALA A 101 11.01 -20.38 19.57
CA ALA A 101 10.78 -21.76 19.17
C ALA A 101 9.29 -22.14 19.20
N LEU A 102 8.90 -23.00 18.25
CA LEU A 102 7.61 -23.69 18.33
C LEU A 102 7.55 -24.53 19.61
N SER A 103 6.36 -24.60 20.22
CA SER A 103 6.12 -25.54 21.32
C SER A 103 6.36 -26.98 20.86
N GLU A 104 6.66 -27.88 21.81
CA GLU A 104 6.87 -29.30 21.53
C GLU A 104 5.66 -29.92 20.81
N ALA A 105 4.44 -29.52 21.17
CA ALA A 105 3.22 -29.97 20.51
C ALA A 105 3.15 -29.53 19.03
N GLN A 106 3.49 -28.28 18.73
CA GLN A 106 3.51 -27.75 17.36
C GLN A 106 4.63 -28.39 16.53
N LEU A 107 5.81 -28.57 17.10
CA LEU A 107 6.92 -29.26 16.45
C LEU A 107 6.54 -30.71 16.10
N ASN A 108 5.97 -31.44 17.06
CA ASN A 108 5.50 -32.81 16.85
C ASN A 108 4.41 -32.86 15.77
N HIS A 109 3.54 -31.87 15.67
CA HIS A 109 2.53 -31.81 14.61
C HIS A 109 3.17 -31.71 13.21
N ILE A 110 4.14 -30.82 13.03
CA ILE A 110 4.89 -30.68 11.77
C ILE A 110 5.66 -31.96 11.46
N ASP A 111 6.29 -32.55 12.46
CA ASP A 111 7.07 -33.78 12.29
C ASP A 111 6.18 -34.96 11.84
N GLN A 112 5.01 -35.15 12.46
CA GLN A 112 4.06 -36.18 12.02
C GLN A 112 3.58 -35.95 10.58
N TRP A 113 3.31 -34.70 10.20
CA TRP A 113 2.96 -34.37 8.81
C TRP A 113 4.10 -34.67 7.83
N VAL A 114 5.36 -34.40 8.20
CA VAL A 114 6.54 -34.75 7.41
C VAL A 114 6.71 -36.27 7.31
N LEU A 115 6.63 -37.01 8.42
CA LEU A 115 6.75 -38.46 8.44
C LEU A 115 5.72 -39.13 7.52
N ALA A 116 4.52 -38.56 7.43
CA ALA A 116 3.46 -38.98 6.51
C ALA A 116 3.67 -38.60 5.03
N GLY A 117 4.82 -38.01 4.68
CA GLY A 117 5.16 -37.62 3.30
C GLY A 117 4.62 -36.25 2.88
N SER A 118 4.36 -35.36 3.85
CA SER A 118 3.90 -33.98 3.61
C SER A 118 2.75 -33.89 2.58
N PRO A 119 1.63 -34.61 2.82
CA PRO A 119 0.49 -34.56 1.92
C PRO A 119 -0.05 -33.13 1.83
N GLY A 120 -0.36 -32.70 0.60
CA GLY A 120 -1.13 -31.48 0.36
C GLY A 120 -2.63 -31.73 0.51
N PRO A 121 -3.45 -30.68 0.38
CA PRO A 121 -4.91 -30.83 0.42
C PRO A 121 -5.41 -31.70 -0.73
N THR A 122 -6.44 -32.49 -0.44
CA THR A 122 -7.17 -33.30 -1.41
C THR A 122 -7.99 -32.43 -2.37
N GLN A 123 -8.39 -32.98 -3.51
CA GLN A 123 -9.25 -32.28 -4.46
C GLN A 123 -10.62 -31.90 -3.84
N ALA A 124 -11.13 -32.71 -2.91
CA ALA A 124 -12.37 -32.42 -2.21
C ALA A 124 -12.21 -31.25 -1.23
N GLU A 125 -11.08 -31.17 -0.52
CA GLU A 125 -10.77 -30.03 0.37
C GLU A 125 -10.58 -28.74 -0.43
N LEU A 126 -9.88 -28.80 -1.56
CA LEU A 126 -9.75 -27.65 -2.48
C LEU A 126 -11.11 -27.21 -3.02
N ALA A 127 -11.95 -28.14 -3.48
CA ALA A 127 -13.30 -27.84 -3.96
C ALA A 127 -14.18 -27.21 -2.87
N LYS A 128 -14.09 -27.71 -1.63
CA LYS A 128 -14.80 -27.14 -0.48
C LYS A 128 -14.31 -25.72 -0.14
N ALA A 129 -13.00 -25.48 -0.17
CA ALA A 129 -12.43 -24.17 0.11
C ALA A 129 -12.83 -23.13 -0.96
N SER A 130 -12.88 -23.54 -2.23
CA SER A 130 -13.28 -22.68 -3.36
C SER A 130 -14.80 -22.58 -3.56
N ALA A 131 -15.62 -23.30 -2.79
CA ALA A 131 -17.07 -23.22 -2.89
C ALA A 131 -17.55 -21.82 -2.49
N LEU A 132 -18.46 -21.25 -3.29
CA LEU A 132 -19.02 -19.92 -3.10
C LEU A 132 -20.18 -19.97 -2.10
N ALA A 133 -20.24 -19.02 -1.18
CA ALA A 133 -21.39 -18.86 -0.29
C ALA A 133 -22.62 -18.36 -1.06
N ASN A 134 -22.42 -17.39 -1.97
CA ASN A 134 -23.50 -16.82 -2.79
C ASN A 134 -23.12 -16.82 -4.28
N PRO A 135 -23.27 -17.95 -4.99
CA PRO A 135 -22.89 -18.07 -6.40
C PRO A 135 -23.68 -17.13 -7.34
N GLU A 136 -24.92 -16.75 -6.99
CA GLU A 136 -25.72 -15.82 -7.79
C GLU A 136 -25.15 -14.39 -7.81
N VAL A 137 -24.60 -13.94 -6.68
CA VAL A 137 -23.97 -12.61 -6.56
C VAL A 137 -22.73 -12.56 -7.44
N VAL A 138 -21.90 -13.61 -7.37
CA VAL A 138 -20.73 -13.76 -8.24
C VAL A 138 -21.13 -13.79 -9.72
N ALA A 139 -22.14 -14.58 -10.09
CA ALA A 139 -22.63 -14.66 -11.47
C ALA A 139 -23.15 -13.32 -12.00
N ARG A 140 -23.70 -12.45 -11.15
CA ARG A 140 -24.16 -11.12 -11.54
C ARG A 140 -23.01 -10.18 -11.87
N TRP A 141 -21.99 -10.14 -11.02
CA TRP A 141 -20.77 -9.37 -11.31
C TRP A 141 -20.05 -9.90 -12.54
N GLU A 142 -19.92 -11.22 -12.68
CA GLU A 142 -19.36 -11.82 -13.89
C GLU A 142 -20.22 -11.50 -15.12
N ALA A 143 -21.54 -11.41 -15.02
CA ALA A 143 -22.39 -10.98 -16.13
C ALA A 143 -22.14 -9.53 -16.55
N PHE A 144 -21.97 -8.61 -15.59
CA PHE A 144 -21.62 -7.21 -15.88
C PHE A 144 -20.29 -7.09 -16.63
N PHE A 145 -19.24 -7.77 -16.14
CA PHE A 145 -17.91 -7.69 -16.77
C PHE A 145 -17.80 -8.40 -18.13
N ASN A 146 -18.72 -9.33 -18.44
CA ASN A 146 -18.68 -10.12 -19.68
C ASN A 146 -19.86 -9.83 -20.62
N GLN A 147 -20.44 -8.62 -20.56
CA GLN A 147 -21.41 -8.20 -21.56
C GLN A 147 -20.76 -8.19 -22.96
N PRO A 148 -21.44 -8.72 -24.00
CA PRO A 148 -20.81 -8.99 -25.30
C PRO A 148 -20.74 -7.78 -26.24
N ASP A 149 -21.25 -6.61 -25.84
CA ASP A 149 -21.14 -5.41 -26.67
C ASP A 149 -19.80 -4.70 -26.46
N ALA A 150 -19.30 -4.10 -27.54
CA ALA A 150 -17.95 -3.55 -27.55
C ALA A 150 -17.75 -2.37 -26.57
N GLN A 151 -18.82 -1.66 -26.18
CA GLN A 151 -18.72 -0.59 -25.16
C GLN A 151 -18.46 -1.19 -23.78
N HIS A 152 -19.24 -2.20 -23.38
CA HIS A 152 -19.03 -2.87 -22.10
C HIS A 152 -17.70 -3.64 -22.06
N GLU A 153 -17.29 -4.29 -23.15
CA GLU A 153 -15.96 -4.93 -23.22
C GLU A 153 -14.83 -3.93 -22.93
N LEU A 154 -14.93 -2.71 -23.48
CA LEU A 154 -13.94 -1.66 -23.27
C LEU A 154 -13.95 -1.14 -21.83
N VAL A 155 -15.12 -0.95 -21.24
CA VAL A 155 -15.29 -0.52 -19.83
C VAL A 155 -14.79 -1.59 -18.87
N ALA A 156 -15.13 -2.87 -19.08
CA ALA A 156 -14.66 -3.98 -18.26
C ALA A 156 -13.13 -4.09 -18.29
N ARG A 157 -12.52 -3.88 -19.48
CA ARG A 157 -11.06 -3.81 -19.61
C ARG A 157 -10.47 -2.62 -18.85
N TYR A 158 -11.06 -1.43 -18.97
CA TYR A 158 -10.62 -0.25 -18.23
C TYR A 158 -10.65 -0.49 -16.71
N ILE A 159 -11.75 -1.03 -16.19
CA ILE A 159 -11.89 -1.36 -14.76
C ILE A 159 -10.84 -2.40 -14.35
N PHE A 160 -10.68 -3.49 -15.11
CA PHE A 160 -9.69 -4.53 -14.82
C PHE A 160 -8.27 -3.94 -14.75
N ASP A 161 -7.86 -3.14 -15.74
CA ASP A 161 -6.54 -2.52 -15.80
C ASP A 161 -6.22 -1.66 -14.56
N HIS A 162 -7.24 -1.08 -13.93
CA HIS A 162 -7.11 -0.17 -12.79
C HIS A 162 -7.30 -0.84 -11.42
N VAL A 163 -7.79 -2.08 -11.36
CA VAL A 163 -8.10 -2.76 -10.08
C VAL A 163 -7.56 -4.18 -9.96
N TYR A 164 -6.82 -4.71 -10.94
CA TYR A 164 -6.36 -6.11 -10.97
C TYR A 164 -5.51 -6.54 -9.75
N LEU A 165 -4.84 -5.61 -9.07
CA LEU A 165 -4.09 -5.91 -7.84
C LEU A 165 -4.97 -6.00 -6.60
N SER A 166 -6.15 -5.36 -6.61
CA SER A 166 -7.04 -5.24 -5.46
C SER A 166 -7.61 -6.59 -5.02
N THR A 167 -8.01 -6.68 -3.77
CA THR A 167 -8.90 -7.75 -3.31
C THR A 167 -10.32 -7.23 -3.36
N LEU A 168 -11.28 -8.03 -3.78
CA LEU A 168 -12.68 -7.64 -3.83
C LEU A 168 -13.40 -8.24 -2.64
N ALA A 169 -14.28 -7.46 -2.02
CA ALA A 169 -15.24 -7.94 -1.05
C ALA A 169 -16.65 -7.56 -1.51
N LEU A 170 -17.56 -8.53 -1.46
CA LEU A 170 -18.95 -8.33 -1.84
C LEU A 170 -19.81 -8.23 -0.58
N ASP A 171 -20.59 -7.16 -0.45
CA ASP A 171 -21.45 -6.92 0.72
C ASP A 171 -22.44 -8.07 0.95
N GLU A 172 -22.95 -8.65 -0.14
CA GLU A 172 -23.86 -9.80 -0.10
C GLU A 172 -23.16 -11.14 0.13
N SER A 173 -21.82 -11.18 0.17
CA SER A 173 -21.03 -12.38 0.47
C SER A 173 -20.08 -12.15 1.66
N PRO A 174 -20.61 -11.83 2.85
CA PRO A 174 -19.82 -11.43 3.99
C PRO A 174 -18.83 -12.54 4.41
N GLY A 175 -17.55 -12.20 4.38
CA GLY A 175 -16.45 -13.07 4.80
C GLY A 175 -15.78 -13.81 3.64
N GLU A 176 -16.33 -13.73 2.43
CA GLU A 176 -15.62 -14.14 1.21
C GLU A 176 -14.86 -12.96 0.62
N LEU A 177 -13.65 -13.25 0.15
CA LEU A 177 -12.79 -12.32 -0.57
C LEU A 177 -12.52 -12.89 -1.95
N PHE A 178 -12.33 -12.01 -2.93
CA PHE A 178 -12.17 -12.39 -4.33
C PHE A 178 -11.00 -11.66 -4.99
N LYS A 179 -10.49 -12.24 -6.08
CA LYS A 179 -9.66 -11.56 -7.07
C LYS A 179 -10.43 -11.50 -8.39
N LEU A 180 -10.47 -10.33 -9.02
CA LEU A 180 -10.93 -10.20 -10.38
C LEU A 180 -9.80 -10.66 -11.31
N VAL A 181 -10.05 -11.73 -12.06
CA VAL A 181 -9.04 -12.36 -12.93
C VAL A 181 -9.59 -12.56 -14.33
N ARG A 182 -8.70 -12.73 -15.31
CA ARG A 182 -9.08 -13.27 -16.63
C ARG A 182 -8.93 -14.78 -16.60
N SER A 183 -9.85 -15.49 -17.24
CA SER A 183 -9.97 -16.95 -17.20
C SER A 183 -10.20 -17.55 -18.58
N LYS A 184 -9.68 -18.75 -18.81
CA LYS A 184 -10.00 -19.58 -19.99
C LYS A 184 -11.41 -20.16 -19.95
N THR A 185 -11.98 -20.27 -18.75
CA THR A 185 -13.30 -20.88 -18.51
C THR A 185 -14.34 -19.84 -18.14
N ALA A 186 -15.53 -19.95 -18.75
CA ALA A 186 -16.70 -19.15 -18.41
C ALA A 186 -17.28 -19.51 -17.04
N GLY A 187 -17.96 -18.54 -16.42
CA GLY A 187 -18.76 -18.74 -15.22
C GLY A 187 -20.12 -19.34 -15.51
N ASN A 188 -20.94 -19.47 -14.45
CA ASN A 188 -22.36 -19.74 -14.63
C ASN A 188 -23.09 -18.45 -14.99
N SER A 189 -24.10 -18.54 -15.84
CA SER A 189 -25.11 -17.47 -15.92
C SER A 189 -25.86 -17.34 -14.58
N VAL A 190 -26.50 -16.19 -14.36
CA VAL A 190 -27.31 -15.95 -13.15
C VAL A 190 -28.39 -17.03 -12.97
N ALA A 191 -29.06 -17.42 -14.06
CA ALA A 191 -30.08 -18.47 -14.02
C ALA A 191 -29.51 -19.85 -13.66
N GLU A 192 -28.31 -20.19 -14.15
CA GLU A 192 -27.63 -21.44 -13.81
C GLU A 192 -27.15 -21.45 -12.36
N ALA A 193 -26.64 -20.32 -11.87
CA ALA A 193 -26.25 -20.16 -10.46
C ALA A 193 -27.47 -20.32 -9.54
N ALA A 194 -28.60 -19.69 -9.88
CA ALA A 194 -29.86 -19.82 -9.14
C ALA A 194 -30.43 -21.25 -9.20
N ALA A 195 -30.18 -21.98 -10.28
CA ALA A 195 -30.54 -23.39 -10.41
C ALA A 195 -29.58 -24.34 -9.63
N GLY A 196 -28.57 -23.80 -8.95
CA GLY A 196 -27.61 -24.59 -8.17
C GLY A 196 -26.61 -25.38 -9.03
N LYS A 197 -26.39 -24.97 -10.30
CA LYS A 197 -25.37 -25.58 -11.15
C LYS A 197 -23.99 -25.38 -10.52
N ALA A 198 -23.17 -26.42 -10.48
CA ALA A 198 -21.82 -26.33 -9.94
C ALA A 198 -20.98 -25.28 -10.69
N THR A 199 -20.35 -24.36 -9.97
CA THR A 199 -19.51 -23.30 -10.55
C THR A 199 -18.27 -23.90 -11.22
N PRO A 200 -18.03 -23.60 -12.51
CA PRO A 200 -16.81 -24.05 -13.20
C PRO A 200 -15.55 -23.49 -12.54
N LYS A 201 -14.50 -24.32 -12.46
CA LYS A 201 -13.19 -23.92 -11.96
C LYS A 201 -12.64 -22.75 -12.77
N VAL A 202 -12.07 -21.76 -12.09
CA VAL A 202 -11.35 -20.64 -12.71
C VAL A 202 -9.98 -21.13 -13.22
N GLU A 203 -9.68 -20.86 -14.48
CA GLU A 203 -8.39 -21.16 -15.11
C GLU A 203 -7.70 -19.85 -15.52
N VAL A 204 -6.92 -19.30 -14.59
CA VAL A 204 -6.33 -17.95 -14.67
C VAL A 204 -5.43 -17.78 -15.90
N ILE A 205 -5.56 -16.62 -16.54
CA ILE A 205 -4.66 -16.09 -17.56
C ILE A 205 -3.83 -14.96 -16.93
N ASP A 206 -2.59 -15.27 -16.55
CA ASP A 206 -1.65 -14.37 -15.86
C ASP A 206 -0.65 -13.70 -16.83
N THR A 207 -1.16 -12.80 -17.68
CA THR A 207 -0.27 -12.03 -18.56
C THR A 207 0.69 -11.16 -17.73
N PRO A 208 1.88 -10.82 -18.26
CA PRO A 208 2.82 -9.96 -17.57
C PRO A 208 2.24 -8.60 -17.16
N LYS A 209 1.51 -7.93 -18.06
CA LYS A 209 0.87 -6.64 -17.83
C LYS A 209 -0.65 -6.74 -17.99
N PRO A 210 -1.45 -5.91 -17.30
CA PRO A 210 -2.90 -6.01 -17.36
C PRO A 210 -3.45 -5.81 -18.79
N TYR A 211 -2.82 -4.91 -19.56
CA TYR A 211 -3.22 -4.57 -20.93
C TYR A 211 -2.60 -5.45 -22.03
N ASP A 212 -1.77 -6.45 -21.68
CA ASP A 212 -1.25 -7.42 -22.65
C ASP A 212 -2.41 -8.28 -23.18
N ASN A 213 -2.32 -8.70 -24.44
CA ASN A 213 -3.36 -9.50 -25.10
C ASN A 213 -3.52 -10.88 -24.44
N PRO A 214 -4.61 -11.14 -23.70
CA PRO A 214 -4.78 -12.40 -22.98
C PRO A 214 -5.02 -13.58 -23.92
N MET A 215 -5.65 -13.36 -25.08
CA MET A 215 -5.96 -14.39 -26.07
C MET A 215 -4.68 -14.92 -26.72
N VAL A 216 -3.81 -14.00 -27.15
CA VAL A 216 -2.51 -14.35 -27.74
C VAL A 216 -1.62 -15.02 -26.69
N TYR A 217 -1.55 -14.48 -25.49
CA TYR A 217 -0.72 -15.05 -24.41
C TYR A 217 -1.16 -16.47 -24.02
N ALA A 218 -2.46 -16.72 -23.91
CA ALA A 218 -3.00 -18.00 -23.47
C ALA A 218 -3.28 -19.00 -24.61
N GLY A 219 -3.21 -18.57 -25.87
CA GLY A 219 -3.54 -19.39 -27.04
C GLY A 219 -5.02 -19.79 -27.08
N VAL A 220 -5.92 -18.85 -26.81
CA VAL A 220 -7.38 -19.06 -26.78
C VAL A 220 -8.09 -18.05 -27.67
N ASP A 221 -9.24 -18.41 -28.24
CA ASP A 221 -10.04 -17.51 -29.08
C ASP A 221 -10.85 -16.48 -28.28
N GLN A 222 -11.08 -16.75 -26.99
CA GLN A 222 -11.85 -15.91 -26.07
C GLN A 222 -11.39 -16.12 -24.63
N PHE A 223 -11.65 -15.14 -23.78
CA PHE A 223 -11.42 -15.20 -22.33
C PHE A 223 -12.62 -14.60 -21.58
N TYR A 224 -12.64 -14.78 -20.26
CA TYR A 224 -13.71 -14.27 -19.40
C TYR A 224 -13.14 -13.57 -18.17
N TYR A 225 -13.74 -12.47 -17.75
CA TYR A 225 -13.51 -11.89 -16.42
C TYR A 225 -14.25 -12.73 -15.38
N ARG A 226 -13.55 -13.21 -14.34
CA ARG A 226 -14.08 -14.11 -13.32
C ARG A 226 -13.70 -13.64 -11.93
N LEU A 227 -14.54 -13.91 -10.95
CA LEU A 227 -14.22 -13.68 -9.54
C LEU A 227 -13.66 -14.98 -8.93
N GLN A 228 -12.35 -15.00 -8.69
CA GLN A 228 -11.68 -16.12 -8.03
C GLN A 228 -11.73 -15.93 -6.51
N LYS A 229 -12.42 -16.83 -5.80
CA LYS A 229 -12.43 -16.83 -4.33
C LYS A 229 -11.01 -16.99 -3.77
N VAL A 230 -10.64 -16.10 -2.87
CA VAL A 230 -9.40 -16.17 -2.10
C VAL A 230 -9.53 -17.31 -1.07
N THR A 231 -8.61 -18.26 -1.13
CA THR A 231 -8.60 -19.45 -0.25
C THR A 231 -7.43 -19.47 0.73
N PHE A 232 -6.60 -18.43 0.71
CA PHE A 232 -5.50 -18.21 1.65
C PHE A 232 -5.83 -17.09 2.61
N LYS A 233 -5.16 -17.04 3.77
CA LYS A 233 -5.28 -15.90 4.68
C LYS A 233 -4.58 -14.68 4.07
N PRO A 234 -5.25 -13.53 3.94
CA PRO A 234 -4.62 -12.30 3.47
C PRO A 234 -3.46 -11.88 4.38
N VAL A 235 -2.44 -11.25 3.80
CA VAL A 235 -1.34 -10.61 4.54
C VAL A 235 -1.47 -9.10 4.40
N GLN A 236 -1.29 -8.34 5.48
CA GLN A 236 -1.70 -6.93 5.51
C GLN A 236 -0.93 -6.07 4.52
N LYS A 237 0.34 -6.41 4.24
CA LYS A 237 1.27 -5.64 3.40
C LYS A 237 0.82 -5.35 1.97
N ASN A 238 -0.06 -6.16 1.41
CA ASN A 238 -0.57 -6.00 0.04
C ASN A 238 -2.07 -6.28 -0.03
N HIS A 239 -2.76 -6.12 1.09
CA HIS A 239 -4.19 -6.36 1.20
C HIS A 239 -4.94 -5.03 1.32
N PHE A 240 -5.44 -4.58 0.18
CA PHE A 240 -6.35 -3.44 0.04
C PHE A 240 -7.60 -3.94 -0.68
N VAL A 241 -8.76 -3.49 -0.20
CA VAL A 241 -10.05 -4.09 -0.51
C VAL A 241 -10.94 -3.10 -1.27
N TRP A 242 -11.34 -3.49 -2.47
CA TRP A 242 -12.42 -2.85 -3.21
C TRP A 242 -13.74 -3.47 -2.76
N ARG A 243 -14.50 -2.70 -1.99
CA ARG A 243 -15.79 -3.11 -1.42
C ARG A 243 -16.89 -2.77 -2.42
N LEU A 244 -17.74 -3.76 -2.69
CA LEU A 244 -18.76 -3.68 -3.72
C LEU A 244 -20.08 -4.31 -3.23
N GLY A 245 -21.19 -3.69 -3.54
CA GLY A 245 -22.55 -4.20 -3.38
C GLY A 245 -23.31 -4.21 -4.70
N GLN A 246 -24.51 -4.75 -4.69
CA GLN A 246 -25.38 -4.87 -5.86
C GLN A 246 -25.65 -3.51 -6.54
N ASP A 247 -25.80 -2.46 -5.75
CA ASP A 247 -26.11 -1.12 -6.26
C ASP A 247 -24.91 -0.49 -6.98
N ASP A 248 -23.68 -0.97 -6.75
CA ASP A 248 -22.49 -0.47 -7.43
C ASP A 248 -22.45 -0.84 -8.91
N ILE A 249 -23.15 -1.90 -9.34
CA ILE A 249 -23.32 -2.19 -10.77
C ILE A 249 -24.08 -1.04 -11.44
N ALA A 250 -25.20 -0.61 -10.85
CA ALA A 250 -26.00 0.49 -11.39
C ALA A 250 -25.22 1.83 -11.33
N HIS A 251 -24.42 2.03 -10.28
CA HIS A 251 -23.53 3.20 -10.19
C HIS A 251 -22.48 3.19 -11.30
N LEU A 252 -21.77 2.08 -11.51
CA LEU A 252 -20.81 1.94 -12.61
C LEU A 252 -21.48 2.13 -13.98
N GLU A 253 -22.69 1.60 -14.15
CA GLU A 253 -23.46 1.82 -15.37
C GLU A 253 -23.75 3.32 -15.59
N SER A 254 -24.11 4.04 -14.53
CA SER A 254 -24.34 5.49 -14.62
C SER A 254 -23.06 6.27 -14.90
N VAL A 255 -21.93 5.91 -14.27
CA VAL A 255 -20.64 6.55 -14.50
C VAL A 255 -20.20 6.41 -15.96
N PHE A 256 -20.37 5.24 -16.57
CA PHE A 256 -19.82 4.93 -17.89
C PHE A 256 -20.80 5.05 -19.06
N PHE A 257 -22.10 4.75 -18.89
CA PHE A 257 -23.04 4.62 -20.02
C PHE A 257 -24.12 5.71 -20.09
N ASP A 258 -24.47 6.38 -18.98
CA ASP A 258 -25.45 7.48 -19.03
C ASP A 258 -24.91 8.73 -19.74
N ARG A 259 -23.59 8.86 -19.82
CA ARG A 259 -22.91 9.97 -20.49
C ARG A 259 -22.83 9.70 -21.99
N LYS A 260 -23.03 10.73 -22.81
CA LYS A 260 -22.89 10.62 -24.27
C LYS A 260 -21.42 10.40 -24.64
N TRP A 261 -21.14 9.29 -25.33
CA TRP A 261 -19.83 9.02 -25.91
C TRP A 261 -19.63 9.87 -27.17
N VAL A 262 -18.40 10.34 -27.39
CA VAL A 262 -18.08 11.23 -28.52
C VAL A 262 -18.19 10.50 -29.85
N LYS A 263 -18.00 9.18 -29.86
CA LYS A 263 -18.05 8.32 -31.04
C LYS A 263 -19.01 7.14 -30.80
N ASP A 264 -19.79 6.82 -31.83
CA ASP A 264 -20.62 5.60 -31.88
C ASP A 264 -19.85 4.40 -32.47
N GLU A 265 -18.54 4.56 -32.71
CA GLU A 265 -17.64 3.56 -33.31
C GLU A 265 -16.22 3.67 -32.71
N GLY A 266 -15.37 2.65 -32.93
CA GLY A 266 -13.97 2.67 -32.47
C GLY A 266 -13.74 2.11 -31.06
N PHE A 267 -14.67 1.29 -30.54
CA PHE A 267 -14.53 0.63 -29.23
C PHE A 267 -13.49 -0.49 -29.20
N SER A 268 -13.03 -0.96 -30.37
CA SER A 268 -11.93 -1.93 -30.48
C SER A 268 -10.60 -1.28 -30.11
N ALA A 269 -10.29 -1.23 -28.81
CA ALA A 269 -9.02 -0.74 -28.31
C ALA A 269 -7.87 -1.72 -28.62
N PRO A 270 -6.71 -1.24 -29.07
CA PRO A 270 -5.56 -2.11 -29.31
C PRO A 270 -5.09 -2.78 -28.00
N TRP A 271 -4.66 -4.03 -28.10
CA TRP A 271 -3.93 -4.71 -27.03
C TRP A 271 -2.44 -4.37 -27.12
N ASP A 272 -1.68 -4.65 -26.06
CA ASP A 272 -0.22 -4.52 -26.02
C ASP A 272 0.29 -3.06 -26.20
N VAL A 273 -0.61 -2.08 -26.08
CA VAL A 273 -0.32 -0.65 -26.14
C VAL A 273 -0.35 -0.09 -24.72
N GLY A 274 0.77 0.38 -24.19
CA GLY A 274 0.84 0.94 -22.84
C GLY A 274 0.19 2.33 -22.64
N ASN A 275 -0.47 2.88 -23.66
CA ASN A 275 -1.04 4.23 -23.58
C ASN A 275 -2.55 4.21 -23.24
N PRO A 276 -2.97 4.45 -21.99
CA PRO A 276 -4.38 4.45 -21.62
C PRO A 276 -5.20 5.51 -22.34
N PHE A 277 -4.61 6.68 -22.59
CA PHE A 277 -5.28 7.78 -23.30
C PHE A 277 -5.52 7.46 -24.78
N ALA A 278 -4.81 6.49 -25.35
CA ALA A 278 -5.07 5.98 -26.69
C ALA A 278 -6.01 4.76 -26.68
N MET A 279 -5.81 3.83 -25.74
CA MET A 279 -6.64 2.63 -25.60
C MET A 279 -8.08 2.99 -25.27
N TYR A 280 -8.27 3.88 -24.30
CA TYR A 280 -9.56 4.19 -23.71
C TYR A 280 -10.12 5.54 -24.17
N GLN A 281 -9.58 6.11 -25.25
CA GLN A 281 -10.03 7.39 -25.82
C GLN A 281 -11.52 7.44 -26.19
N ALA A 282 -12.15 6.28 -26.39
CA ALA A 282 -13.57 6.21 -26.66
C ALA A 282 -14.41 6.46 -25.40
N ILE A 283 -13.91 6.06 -24.22
CA ILE A 283 -14.57 6.30 -22.94
C ILE A 283 -14.46 7.79 -22.60
N PRO A 284 -15.57 8.48 -22.28
CA PRO A 284 -15.53 9.89 -21.88
C PRO A 284 -14.52 10.15 -20.76
N GLU A 285 -13.72 11.21 -20.89
CA GLU A 285 -12.65 11.56 -19.94
C GLU A 285 -13.19 11.73 -18.52
N LYS A 286 -14.33 12.41 -18.39
CA LYS A 286 -15.01 12.57 -17.10
C LYS A 286 -15.43 11.24 -16.48
N SER A 287 -15.87 10.25 -17.27
CA SER A 287 -16.20 8.91 -16.76
C SER A 287 -14.96 8.18 -16.24
N ARG A 288 -13.87 8.22 -17.02
CA ARG A 288 -12.59 7.64 -16.62
C ARG A 288 -12.09 8.26 -15.32
N TYR A 289 -12.06 9.59 -15.24
CA TYR A 289 -11.60 10.27 -14.05
C TYR A 289 -12.49 10.05 -12.83
N LEU A 290 -13.82 10.09 -12.99
CA LEU A 290 -14.76 9.78 -11.90
C LEU A 290 -14.51 8.39 -11.34
N PHE A 291 -14.34 7.38 -12.19
CA PHE A 291 -13.98 6.04 -11.73
C PHE A 291 -12.67 6.05 -10.91
N LEU A 292 -11.66 6.80 -11.35
CA LEU A 292 -10.40 6.88 -10.60
C LEU A 292 -10.57 7.54 -9.22
N ILE A 293 -11.25 8.69 -9.14
CA ILE A 293 -11.35 9.44 -7.89
C ILE A 293 -12.38 8.85 -6.93
N GLU A 294 -13.46 8.26 -7.44
CA GLU A 294 -14.44 7.54 -6.61
C GLU A 294 -13.86 6.27 -5.97
N ASN A 295 -12.78 5.73 -6.55
CA ASN A 295 -12.04 4.58 -6.06
C ASN A 295 -10.59 4.95 -5.70
N SER A 296 -10.33 6.21 -5.33
CA SER A 296 -8.97 6.71 -5.21
C SER A 296 -8.14 5.97 -4.16
N ALA A 297 -8.74 5.56 -3.03
CA ALA A 297 -8.03 4.86 -1.97
C ALA A 297 -7.45 3.52 -2.47
N ILE A 298 -8.20 2.76 -3.27
CA ILE A 298 -7.73 1.46 -3.79
C ILE A 298 -6.75 1.63 -4.94
N ILE A 299 -6.90 2.67 -5.76
CA ILE A 299 -5.97 2.95 -6.88
C ILE A 299 -4.64 3.47 -6.34
N VAL A 300 -4.68 4.39 -5.38
CA VAL A 300 -3.48 4.86 -4.67
C VAL A 300 -2.86 3.72 -3.87
N ALA A 301 -3.64 2.85 -3.22
CA ALA A 301 -3.08 1.65 -2.58
C ALA A 301 -2.40 0.72 -3.60
N GLY A 302 -2.89 0.62 -4.83
CA GLY A 302 -2.21 -0.06 -5.93
C GLY A 302 -0.85 0.56 -6.28
N ILE A 303 -0.77 1.89 -6.34
CA ILE A 303 0.47 2.64 -6.56
C ILE A 303 1.46 2.40 -5.41
N THR A 304 0.98 2.47 -4.18
CA THR A 304 1.84 2.59 -3.01
C THR A 304 2.10 1.25 -2.30
N SER A 305 1.27 0.23 -2.52
CA SER A 305 1.41 -1.15 -1.99
C SER A 305 1.62 -2.19 -3.09
N GLY A 306 1.71 -1.76 -4.36
CA GLY A 306 2.01 -2.61 -5.50
C GLY A 306 3.50 -3.00 -5.59
N PRO A 307 3.89 -3.80 -6.60
CA PRO A 307 5.24 -4.35 -6.72
C PRO A 307 6.36 -3.28 -6.76
N VAL A 308 6.04 -2.07 -7.22
CA VAL A 308 6.95 -0.91 -7.24
C VAL A 308 7.46 -0.53 -5.85
N CYS A 309 6.60 -0.60 -4.84
CA CYS A 309 6.90 -0.20 -3.48
C CYS A 309 7.41 -1.35 -2.60
N LEU A 310 7.45 -2.61 -3.10
CA LEU A 310 8.09 -3.71 -2.37
C LEU A 310 9.63 -3.64 -2.39
N GLY A 311 10.20 -2.73 -3.19
CA GLY A 311 11.62 -2.37 -3.16
C GLY A 311 11.84 -0.99 -2.56
N GLN A 312 12.92 -0.82 -1.77
CA GLN A 312 13.18 0.44 -1.06
C GLN A 312 13.34 1.66 -1.99
N THR A 313 13.77 1.46 -3.24
CA THR A 313 14.14 2.54 -4.17
C THR A 313 12.96 3.44 -4.53
N ALA A 314 11.77 2.87 -4.79
CA ALA A 314 10.65 3.66 -5.28
C ALA A 314 9.90 4.40 -4.17
N THR A 315 9.84 3.82 -2.97
CA THR A 315 9.25 4.48 -1.80
C THR A 315 9.98 5.77 -1.43
N TYR A 316 11.26 5.93 -1.79
CA TYR A 316 12.01 7.16 -1.55
C TYR A 316 11.52 8.37 -2.35
N ALA A 317 10.68 8.16 -3.36
CA ALA A 317 10.11 9.24 -4.14
C ALA A 317 8.99 9.99 -3.41
N VAL A 318 8.51 9.53 -2.24
CA VAL A 318 7.48 10.20 -1.43
C VAL A 318 7.95 10.57 -0.03
N LYS A 319 7.25 11.51 0.60
CA LYS A 319 7.45 11.90 2.00
C LYS A 319 6.74 10.91 2.94
N ASP A 320 7.19 10.83 4.19
CA ASP A 320 6.67 9.88 5.18
C ASP A 320 5.20 10.13 5.55
N GLN A 321 4.72 11.35 5.40
CA GLN A 321 3.31 11.71 5.60
C GLN A 321 2.90 12.85 4.67
N PHE A 322 1.79 12.69 3.96
CA PHE A 322 1.16 13.72 3.14
C PHE A 322 -0.34 13.44 2.95
N TRP A 323 -1.12 14.47 2.65
CA TRP A 323 -2.50 14.26 2.19
C TRP A 323 -2.61 14.42 0.68
N VAL A 324 -3.61 13.75 0.12
CA VAL A 324 -3.96 13.80 -1.30
C VAL A 324 -5.41 14.24 -1.44
N TYR A 325 -5.62 15.23 -2.30
CA TYR A 325 -6.90 15.69 -2.79
C TYR A 325 -6.97 15.48 -4.30
N PHE A 326 -8.16 15.66 -4.87
CA PHE A 326 -8.39 15.48 -6.30
C PHE A 326 -9.04 16.72 -6.90
N MET A 327 -8.66 17.06 -8.13
CA MET A 327 -9.37 18.09 -8.89
C MET A 327 -10.81 17.64 -9.15
N ASP A 328 -11.77 18.54 -9.05
CA ASP A 328 -13.13 18.29 -9.53
C ASP A 328 -13.11 18.12 -11.06
N PRO A 329 -13.77 17.10 -11.64
CA PRO A 329 -13.74 16.90 -13.09
C PRO A 329 -14.26 18.08 -13.92
N ASP A 330 -15.11 18.95 -13.36
CA ASP A 330 -15.58 20.17 -14.03
C ASP A 330 -14.56 21.33 -13.95
N HIS A 331 -13.49 21.16 -13.17
CA HIS A 331 -12.37 22.10 -13.03
C HIS A 331 -11.02 21.50 -13.48
N ASP A 332 -10.98 20.22 -13.86
CA ASP A 332 -9.76 19.56 -14.31
C ASP A 332 -9.44 19.91 -15.77
N VAL A 333 -8.28 20.51 -15.99
CA VAL A 333 -7.82 20.93 -17.31
C VAL A 333 -7.73 19.76 -18.31
N SER A 334 -7.32 18.57 -17.88
CA SER A 334 -7.16 17.41 -18.77
C SER A 334 -8.49 16.78 -19.14
N VAL A 335 -9.55 17.03 -18.35
CA VAL A 335 -10.94 16.70 -18.70
C VAL A 335 -11.55 17.76 -19.63
N LEU A 336 -11.28 19.04 -19.37
CA LEU A 336 -11.84 20.17 -20.14
C LEU A 336 -11.15 20.39 -21.50
N ASP A 337 -9.86 20.10 -21.59
CA ASP A 337 -9.07 20.08 -22.83
C ASP A 337 -8.37 18.72 -23.00
N PRO A 338 -9.08 17.68 -23.46
CA PRO A 338 -8.51 16.36 -23.66
C PRO A 338 -7.42 16.30 -24.72
N GLN A 339 -7.10 17.36 -25.46
CA GLN A 339 -5.96 17.32 -26.38
C GLN A 339 -4.67 17.84 -25.74
N LEU A 340 -4.75 18.30 -24.48
CA LEU A 340 -3.61 18.77 -23.72
C LEU A 340 -2.59 17.64 -23.48
N GLY A 341 -1.57 17.57 -24.34
CA GLY A 341 -0.53 16.55 -24.28
C GLY A 341 -0.92 15.18 -24.85
N LEU A 342 -2.19 14.92 -25.18
CA LEU A 342 -2.64 13.60 -25.65
C LEU A 342 -2.28 13.26 -27.11
N GLY A 343 -1.80 14.24 -27.88
CA GLY A 343 -1.35 14.02 -29.27
C GLY A 343 0.02 13.32 -29.41
N ASN A 344 0.78 13.14 -28.32
CA ASN A 344 2.10 12.51 -28.35
C ASN A 344 2.42 11.78 -27.04
N TRP A 345 2.33 10.44 -27.04
CA TRP A 345 2.68 9.60 -25.89
C TRP A 345 4.07 9.85 -25.32
N GLY A 346 5.06 10.14 -26.19
CA GLY A 346 6.42 10.44 -25.76
C GLY A 346 6.54 11.73 -24.96
N ALA A 347 5.58 12.65 -25.08
CA ALA A 347 5.50 13.86 -24.25
C ALA A 347 4.68 13.65 -22.96
N LEU A 348 3.81 12.64 -22.93
CA LEU A 348 2.92 12.35 -21.80
C LEU A 348 3.58 11.45 -20.76
N MET A 349 4.49 10.58 -21.19
CA MET A 349 5.31 9.71 -20.32
C MET A 349 6.80 9.92 -20.60
N ASP A 350 7.24 11.18 -20.76
CA ASP A 350 8.65 11.49 -20.99
C ASP A 350 9.47 11.17 -19.73
N ARG A 351 10.12 10.01 -19.73
CA ARG A 351 11.02 9.56 -18.65
C ARG A 351 12.45 10.08 -18.80
N SER A 352 12.71 11.02 -19.70
CA SER A 352 14.03 11.64 -19.85
C SER A 352 14.34 12.63 -18.71
N PRO A 353 15.61 13.05 -18.52
CA PRO A 353 15.97 13.99 -17.46
C PRO A 353 15.34 15.40 -17.57
N ILE A 354 14.88 15.80 -18.75
CA ILE A 354 14.14 17.05 -19.01
C ILE A 354 12.62 16.82 -18.99
N GLY A 355 12.19 15.57 -19.19
CA GLY A 355 10.93 15.01 -18.72
C GLY A 355 9.66 15.82 -19.01
N ASN A 356 8.95 16.16 -17.92
CA ASN A 356 7.57 16.63 -17.90
C ASN A 356 7.34 18.07 -18.39
N GLU A 357 8.41 18.82 -18.65
CA GLU A 357 8.34 20.28 -18.88
C GLU A 357 7.36 20.67 -20.00
N ARG A 358 7.34 19.91 -21.10
CA ARG A 358 6.43 20.19 -22.22
C ARG A 358 4.97 20.09 -21.81
N TYR A 359 4.63 19.12 -20.97
CA TYR A 359 3.29 18.95 -20.44
C TYR A 359 2.96 20.09 -19.46
N ASP A 360 3.83 20.34 -18.48
CA ASP A 360 3.64 21.40 -17.45
C ASP A 360 3.41 22.79 -18.06
N VAL A 361 4.18 23.14 -19.10
CA VAL A 361 4.02 24.42 -19.81
C VAL A 361 2.68 24.50 -20.54
N ALA A 362 2.21 23.40 -21.12
CA ALA A 362 0.91 23.35 -21.77
C ALA A 362 -0.21 23.45 -20.73
N TYR A 363 -0.11 22.67 -19.65
CA TYR A 363 -1.03 22.68 -18.52
C TYR A 363 -1.15 24.09 -17.94
N GLY A 364 -0.04 24.75 -17.61
CA GLY A 364 -0.06 26.11 -17.06
C GLY A 364 -0.69 27.16 -18.00
N LYS A 365 -0.61 26.98 -19.32
CA LYS A 365 -1.32 27.85 -20.29
C LYS A 365 -2.83 27.59 -20.27
N ALA A 366 -3.23 26.33 -20.20
CA ALA A 366 -4.62 25.94 -20.17
C ALA A 366 -5.28 26.36 -18.83
N VAL A 367 -4.61 26.18 -17.68
CA VAL A 367 -5.03 26.75 -16.40
C VAL A 367 -5.27 28.26 -16.54
N LYS A 368 -4.32 29.00 -17.12
CA LYS A 368 -4.47 30.46 -17.31
C LYS A 368 -5.62 30.85 -18.23
N SER A 369 -5.95 30.01 -19.20
CA SER A 369 -7.04 30.26 -20.15
C SER A 369 -8.42 29.92 -19.57
N LEU A 370 -8.52 28.83 -18.80
CA LEU A 370 -9.78 28.30 -18.27
C LEU A 370 -10.13 28.94 -16.92
N PHE A 371 -9.12 29.26 -16.10
CA PHE A 371 -9.26 29.79 -14.75
C PHE A 371 -8.41 31.07 -14.57
N PRO A 372 -8.75 32.18 -15.26
CA PRO A 372 -7.95 33.41 -15.24
C PRO A 372 -7.89 34.09 -13.86
N GLU A 373 -8.85 33.81 -12.98
CA GLU A 373 -8.91 34.32 -11.60
C GLU A 373 -8.36 33.31 -10.57
N GLY A 374 -7.74 32.23 -11.04
CA GLY A 374 -7.27 31.12 -10.20
C GLY A 374 -8.36 30.12 -9.81
N TYR A 375 -7.96 29.07 -9.11
CA TYR A 375 -8.88 28.03 -8.63
C TYR A 375 -9.64 28.48 -7.38
N THR A 376 -10.97 28.34 -7.41
CA THR A 376 -11.80 28.42 -6.20
C THR A 376 -11.71 27.13 -5.40
N ILE A 377 -12.24 27.13 -4.17
CA ILE A 377 -12.29 25.91 -3.35
C ILE A 377 -13.10 24.78 -4.02
N ASP A 378 -14.08 25.14 -4.86
CA ASP A 378 -14.92 24.22 -5.64
C ASP A 378 -14.14 23.47 -6.73
N ALA A 379 -12.90 23.88 -7.03
CA ALA A 379 -12.01 23.12 -7.90
C ALA A 379 -11.47 21.84 -7.24
N LEU A 380 -11.64 21.67 -5.93
CA LEU A 380 -11.38 20.41 -5.24
C LEU A 380 -12.64 19.55 -5.22
N TRP A 381 -12.51 18.32 -5.71
CA TRP A 381 -13.59 17.34 -5.71
C TRP A 381 -13.96 17.00 -4.28
N ASP A 382 -15.24 17.17 -3.94
CA ASP A 382 -15.74 16.99 -2.58
C ASP A 382 -16.44 15.65 -2.35
N GLY A 383 -16.40 14.75 -3.34
CA GLY A 383 -17.07 13.46 -3.28
C GLY A 383 -18.58 13.57 -3.08
N ASN A 384 -19.22 14.66 -3.53
CA ASN A 384 -20.60 15.02 -3.18
C ASN A 384 -20.84 15.01 -1.66
N LYS A 385 -19.82 15.38 -0.88
CA LYS A 385 -19.76 15.33 0.60
C LYS A 385 -20.02 13.95 1.21
N THR A 386 -19.94 12.87 0.43
CA THR A 386 -20.30 11.51 0.86
C THR A 386 -19.24 10.46 0.55
N ASN A 387 -18.50 10.60 -0.56
CA ASN A 387 -17.46 9.65 -0.93
C ASN A 387 -16.11 10.00 -0.26
N GLU A 388 -15.77 9.28 0.81
CA GLU A 388 -14.54 9.46 1.60
C GLU A 388 -13.23 9.38 0.79
N ASN A 389 -13.26 8.86 -0.45
CA ASN A 389 -12.12 8.86 -1.37
C ASN A 389 -11.69 10.28 -1.82
N ALA A 390 -12.46 11.33 -1.50
CA ALA A 390 -12.12 12.71 -1.85
C ALA A 390 -10.91 13.27 -1.07
N TRP A 391 -10.56 12.68 0.08
CA TRP A 391 -9.40 13.08 0.87
C TRP A 391 -8.69 11.83 1.40
N LEU A 392 -7.43 11.65 1.02
CA LEU A 392 -6.60 10.55 1.52
C LEU A 392 -5.47 11.05 2.43
N THR A 393 -5.16 10.27 3.46
CA THR A 393 -3.91 10.33 4.21
C THR A 393 -2.99 9.21 3.75
N ILE A 394 -1.79 9.57 3.28
CA ILE A 394 -0.77 8.62 2.85
C ILE A 394 0.38 8.65 3.84
N LEU A 395 0.76 7.47 4.30
CA LEU A 395 1.93 7.26 5.15
C LEU A 395 2.94 6.40 4.42
N ARG A 396 4.22 6.71 4.60
CA ARG A 396 5.32 5.86 4.19
C ARG A 396 6.16 5.53 5.43
N HIS A 397 6.51 4.26 5.55
CA HIS A 397 7.39 3.74 6.60
C HIS A 397 8.35 2.73 5.99
N GLU A 398 9.64 3.04 6.03
CA GLU A 398 10.69 2.26 5.36
C GLU A 398 10.42 2.12 3.85
N SER A 399 10.21 0.88 3.42
CA SER A 399 9.87 0.47 2.06
C SER A 399 8.42 0.05 1.93
N ASN A 400 7.52 0.68 2.69
CA ASN A 400 6.10 0.40 2.63
C ASN A 400 5.31 1.69 2.76
N THR A 401 4.05 1.62 2.38
CA THR A 401 3.12 2.72 2.53
C THR A 401 1.78 2.25 3.06
N TRP A 402 0.95 3.21 3.42
CA TRP A 402 -0.40 2.97 3.90
C TRP A 402 -1.32 4.09 3.45
N VAL A 403 -2.55 3.74 3.08
CA VAL A 403 -3.57 4.67 2.60
C VAL A 403 -4.75 4.62 3.56
N MET A 404 -5.21 5.79 3.99
CA MET A 404 -6.40 5.96 4.81
C MET A 404 -7.26 7.09 4.23
N THR A 405 -8.57 7.06 4.47
CA THR A 405 -9.46 8.17 4.12
C THR A 405 -9.47 9.24 5.21
N GLY A 406 -9.79 10.47 4.82
CA GLY A 406 -9.91 11.65 5.68
C GLY A 406 -8.58 12.22 6.18
N ARG A 407 -8.70 13.27 7.01
CA ARG A 407 -7.54 13.97 7.61
C ARG A 407 -7.08 13.20 8.85
N GLN A 408 -5.98 12.46 8.72
CA GLN A 408 -5.42 11.70 9.83
C GLN A 408 -3.95 12.05 10.03
N GLY A 409 -3.49 11.99 11.29
CA GLY A 409 -2.08 12.16 11.63
C GLY A 409 -1.62 13.60 11.81
N GLY A 410 -2.55 14.54 11.96
CA GLY A 410 -2.25 15.98 11.98
C GLY A 410 -1.85 16.54 10.61
N ILE A 411 -1.68 17.87 10.52
CA ILE A 411 -1.40 18.56 9.25
C ILE A 411 0.01 18.20 8.77
N PRO A 412 0.16 17.49 7.63
CA PRO A 412 1.46 17.07 7.14
C PRO A 412 2.22 18.25 6.52
N ARG A 413 3.52 18.07 6.34
CA ARG A 413 4.39 19.09 5.75
C ARG A 413 4.01 19.40 4.30
N SER A 414 3.65 18.37 3.51
CA SER A 414 3.27 18.51 2.11
C SER A 414 1.88 17.96 1.82
N GLN A 415 1.28 18.47 0.76
CA GLN A 415 -0.06 18.17 0.32
C GLN A 415 -0.05 18.02 -1.21
N TRP A 416 -0.86 17.13 -1.74
CA TRP A 416 -0.96 16.87 -3.18
C TRP A 416 -2.37 17.17 -3.67
N VAL A 417 -2.50 17.74 -4.86
CA VAL A 417 -3.74 17.73 -5.64
C VAL A 417 -3.47 16.96 -6.91
N MET A 418 -4.21 15.88 -7.14
CA MET A 418 -4.09 15.07 -8.36
C MET A 418 -5.20 15.43 -9.33
N GLY A 419 -4.83 15.80 -10.57
CA GLY A 419 -5.74 15.86 -11.70
C GLY A 419 -5.80 14.56 -12.50
N PHE A 420 -6.71 14.48 -13.47
CA PHE A 420 -6.99 13.25 -14.23
C PHE A 420 -5.75 12.67 -14.90
N SER A 421 -5.07 13.48 -15.72
CA SER A 421 -3.94 12.99 -16.50
C SER A 421 -2.79 12.54 -15.60
N GLY A 422 -2.44 13.34 -14.60
CA GLY A 422 -1.42 13.03 -13.63
C GLY A 422 -1.72 11.75 -12.85
N PHE A 423 -2.97 11.56 -12.41
CA PHE A 423 -3.38 10.37 -11.68
C PHE A 423 -3.31 9.10 -12.56
N GLU A 424 -3.78 9.17 -13.81
CA GLU A 424 -3.68 8.04 -14.76
C GLU A 424 -2.21 7.74 -15.12
N ARG A 425 -1.37 8.77 -15.27
CA ARG A 425 0.07 8.64 -15.55
C ARG A 425 0.84 7.99 -14.41
N ILE A 426 0.63 8.40 -13.16
CA ILE A 426 1.32 7.80 -12.01
C ILE A 426 0.89 6.34 -11.81
N TYR A 427 -0.40 6.03 -12.01
CA TYR A 427 -0.89 4.65 -11.96
C TYR A 427 -0.21 3.77 -13.02
N TYR A 428 -0.17 4.23 -14.27
CA TYR A 428 0.49 3.45 -15.32
C TYR A 428 1.99 3.33 -15.10
N ASP A 429 2.67 4.38 -14.62
CA ASP A 429 4.11 4.33 -14.36
C ASP A 429 4.51 3.28 -13.32
N THR A 430 3.70 3.16 -12.27
CA THR A 430 4.04 2.43 -11.03
C THR A 430 3.29 1.11 -10.87
N VAL A 431 2.19 0.93 -11.58
CA VAL A 431 1.35 -0.27 -11.50
C VAL A 431 1.33 -1.00 -12.84
N ALA A 432 0.62 -0.45 -13.83
CA ALA A 432 0.36 -1.19 -15.08
C ALA A 432 1.62 -1.44 -15.93
N HIS A 433 2.60 -0.52 -15.92
CA HIS A 433 3.89 -0.68 -16.62
C HIS A 433 5.00 -1.28 -15.77
N PHE A 434 4.81 -1.41 -14.46
CA PHE A 434 5.93 -1.72 -13.59
C PHE A 434 6.35 -3.19 -13.69
N GLU A 435 7.49 -3.42 -14.31
CA GLU A 435 8.08 -4.75 -14.48
C GLU A 435 8.95 -5.09 -13.26
N TYR A 436 8.35 -5.68 -12.23
CA TYR A 436 9.13 -6.12 -11.05
C TYR A 436 10.22 -7.13 -11.40
N TRP A 437 10.02 -7.91 -12.46
CA TRP A 437 10.98 -8.85 -13.04
C TRP A 437 12.00 -8.19 -14.00
N GLY A 438 11.79 -6.91 -14.33
CA GLY A 438 12.67 -6.14 -15.21
C GLY A 438 13.98 -5.73 -14.53
N GLY A 439 14.96 -5.35 -15.35
CA GLY A 439 16.25 -4.83 -14.88
C GLY A 439 16.14 -3.46 -14.19
N ASP A 440 17.18 -3.09 -13.43
CA ASP A 440 17.21 -1.90 -12.57
C ASP A 440 17.07 -0.58 -13.37
N ALA A 441 17.52 -0.53 -14.62
CA ALA A 441 17.43 0.68 -15.44
C ALA A 441 15.98 1.16 -15.65
N GLY A 442 15.05 0.22 -15.93
CA GLY A 442 13.64 0.55 -16.09
C GLY A 442 13.02 1.02 -14.77
N LYS A 443 13.39 0.39 -13.66
CA LYS A 443 12.95 0.76 -12.30
C LYS A 443 13.42 2.17 -11.93
N LEU A 444 14.67 2.51 -12.23
CA LEU A 444 15.20 3.87 -12.00
C LEU A 444 14.48 4.92 -12.85
N ALA A 445 14.11 4.60 -14.09
CA ALA A 445 13.35 5.50 -14.95
C ALA A 445 11.93 5.77 -14.41
N THR A 446 11.24 4.74 -13.89
CA THR A 446 9.98 4.90 -13.14
C THR A 446 10.16 5.84 -11.95
N VAL A 447 11.17 5.62 -11.10
CA VAL A 447 11.40 6.48 -9.92
C VAL A 447 11.71 7.94 -10.30
N GLY A 448 12.45 8.15 -11.39
CA GLY A 448 12.71 9.49 -11.92
C GLY A 448 11.43 10.19 -12.36
N PHE A 449 10.58 9.51 -13.13
CA PHE A 449 9.31 10.06 -13.62
C PHE A 449 8.29 10.28 -12.50
N PHE A 450 8.21 9.36 -11.54
CA PHE A 450 7.42 9.52 -10.32
C PHE A 450 7.74 10.86 -9.64
N ASN A 451 9.02 11.21 -9.51
CA ASN A 451 9.43 12.45 -8.85
C ASN A 451 8.93 13.71 -9.58
N PHE A 452 8.82 13.68 -10.91
CA PHE A 452 8.20 14.76 -11.67
C PHE A 452 6.69 14.86 -11.38
N LEU A 453 5.98 13.73 -11.39
CA LEU A 453 4.54 13.70 -11.08
C LEU A 453 4.25 14.12 -9.64
N ARG A 454 5.05 13.67 -8.66
CA ARG A 454 4.95 14.16 -7.29
C ARG A 454 5.06 15.68 -7.26
N GLN A 455 6.08 16.24 -7.92
CA GLN A 455 6.30 17.68 -7.88
C GLN A 455 5.16 18.43 -8.57
N GLU A 456 4.60 17.89 -9.66
CA GLU A 456 3.37 18.37 -10.31
C GLU A 456 2.21 18.44 -9.29
N PHE A 457 1.94 17.37 -8.54
CA PHE A 457 0.84 17.35 -7.56
C PHE A 457 1.04 18.27 -6.36
N GLU A 458 2.29 18.40 -5.90
CA GLU A 458 2.66 19.36 -4.86
C GLU A 458 2.46 20.79 -5.36
N ASP A 459 2.89 21.09 -6.58
CA ASP A 459 2.75 22.40 -7.20
C ASP A 459 1.28 22.75 -7.44
N ASP A 460 0.44 21.79 -7.87
CA ASP A 460 -1.00 21.98 -8.05
C ASP A 460 -1.70 22.33 -6.74
N PHE A 461 -1.33 21.69 -5.61
CA PHE A 461 -1.83 22.10 -4.30
C PHE A 461 -1.44 23.55 -3.96
N LEU A 462 -0.21 23.96 -4.27
CA LEU A 462 0.25 25.32 -3.97
C LEU A 462 -0.57 26.39 -4.72
N LEU A 463 -1.22 26.06 -5.84
CA LEU A 463 -2.10 27.01 -6.55
C LEU A 463 -3.30 27.47 -5.70
N PHE A 464 -3.70 26.69 -4.69
CA PHE A 464 -4.77 27.06 -3.75
C PHE A 464 -4.28 28.06 -2.68
N LEU A 465 -2.97 28.16 -2.44
CA LEU A 465 -2.38 29.11 -1.49
C LEU A 465 -2.24 30.52 -2.10
N PRO A 466 -2.07 31.57 -1.26
CA PRO A 466 -1.71 32.90 -1.72
C PRO A 466 -0.43 32.89 -2.57
N GLU A 467 -0.43 33.65 -3.68
CA GLU A 467 0.65 33.67 -4.67
C GLU A 467 2.04 33.93 -4.06
N ASP A 468 2.12 34.86 -3.11
CA ASP A 468 3.35 35.35 -2.51
C ASP A 468 4.08 34.33 -1.61
N VAL A 469 3.37 33.27 -1.16
CA VAL A 469 3.97 32.25 -0.28
C VAL A 469 4.35 30.96 -1.02
N ARG A 470 3.83 30.72 -2.23
CA ARG A 470 3.95 29.43 -2.94
C ARG A 470 5.40 29.01 -3.17
N VAL A 471 6.21 29.91 -3.74
CA VAL A 471 7.62 29.62 -4.06
C VAL A 471 8.43 29.32 -2.80
N LYS A 472 8.16 30.05 -1.71
CA LYS A 472 8.84 29.82 -0.43
C LYS A 472 8.52 28.44 0.12
N ILE A 473 7.23 28.05 0.15
CA ILE A 473 6.80 26.73 0.63
C ILE A 473 7.38 25.62 -0.24
N ARG A 474 7.36 25.79 -1.58
CA ARG A 474 7.96 24.85 -2.53
C ARG A 474 9.44 24.58 -2.24
N GLN A 475 10.22 25.63 -1.99
CA GLN A 475 11.64 25.54 -1.64
C GLN A 475 11.87 24.98 -0.22
N GLU A 476 10.92 25.18 0.69
CA GLU A 476 11.00 24.53 2.00
C GLU A 476 10.83 23.02 1.88
N TRP A 477 9.91 22.55 1.03
CA TRP A 477 9.62 21.13 0.81
C TRP A 477 10.75 20.35 0.15
N SER A 478 11.57 20.99 -0.66
CA SER A 478 12.70 20.39 -1.37
C SER A 478 13.92 21.33 -1.30
N LYS A 479 14.98 20.88 -0.62
CA LYS A 479 16.23 21.62 -0.36
C LYS A 479 17.45 20.87 -0.91
N GLY A 480 18.60 21.53 -0.96
CA GLY A 480 19.89 20.88 -1.24
C GLY A 480 19.96 20.40 -2.69
N ILE A 481 20.26 19.11 -2.95
CA ILE A 481 20.19 18.58 -4.33
C ILE A 481 18.75 18.63 -4.89
N GLY A 482 17.73 18.69 -4.03
CA GLY A 482 16.36 18.99 -4.42
C GLY A 482 16.22 20.33 -5.14
N ASP A 483 17.04 21.33 -4.81
CA ASP A 483 17.02 22.61 -5.51
C ASP A 483 17.34 22.42 -7.00
N VAL A 484 18.29 21.55 -7.34
CA VAL A 484 18.61 21.21 -8.74
C VAL A 484 17.42 20.51 -9.41
N GLY A 485 16.77 19.57 -8.70
CA GLY A 485 15.54 18.92 -9.17
C GLY A 485 14.42 19.93 -9.46
N LEU A 486 14.23 20.91 -8.58
CA LEU A 486 13.25 21.98 -8.77
C LEU A 486 13.52 22.84 -10.01
N HIS A 487 14.78 22.99 -10.45
CA HIS A 487 15.12 23.70 -11.70
C HIS A 487 14.79 22.89 -12.96
N LEU A 488 14.64 21.56 -12.84
CA LEU A 488 14.24 20.68 -13.94
C LEU A 488 12.71 20.52 -14.05
N THR A 489 11.96 21.04 -13.06
CA THR A 489 10.50 21.01 -13.04
C THR A 489 9.91 22.40 -13.23
N SER A 490 8.91 22.52 -14.10
CA SER A 490 8.20 23.78 -14.28
C SER A 490 7.11 23.93 -13.22
N PHE A 491 7.15 25.03 -12.45
CA PHE A 491 6.03 25.39 -11.58
C PHE A 491 4.93 26.06 -12.41
N ALA A 492 4.10 25.23 -13.04
CA ALA A 492 3.01 25.65 -13.91
C ALA A 492 2.03 26.59 -13.18
N ALA A 493 1.58 27.64 -13.87
CA ALA A 493 0.59 28.60 -13.36
C ALA A 493 0.91 29.28 -12.00
N LYS A 494 2.17 29.25 -11.53
CA LYS A 494 2.58 29.78 -10.20
C LYS A 494 2.16 31.23 -9.88
N ASP A 495 2.01 32.07 -10.90
CA ASP A 495 1.66 33.51 -10.79
C ASP A 495 0.14 33.76 -10.94
N GLN A 496 -0.70 32.72 -10.95
CA GLN A 496 -2.16 32.89 -10.94
C GLN A 496 -2.63 33.50 -9.60
N PRO A 497 -3.59 34.44 -9.57
CA PRO A 497 -4.28 34.78 -8.33
C PRO A 497 -4.83 33.54 -7.60
N SER A 498 -5.07 33.66 -6.29
CA SER A 498 -5.88 32.70 -5.54
C SER A 498 -7.08 33.44 -4.95
N PRO A 499 -8.32 33.06 -5.30
CA PRO A 499 -9.54 33.65 -4.75
C PRO A 499 -9.88 33.10 -3.35
N ILE A 500 -9.12 32.11 -2.85
CA ILE A 500 -9.38 31.45 -1.57
C ILE A 500 -8.94 32.37 -0.42
N LYS A 501 -9.87 32.61 0.51
CA LYS A 501 -9.63 33.44 1.68
C LYS A 501 -8.83 32.65 2.70
N ASN A 502 -7.52 32.88 2.77
CA ASN A 502 -6.70 32.28 3.81
C ASN A 502 -7.17 32.74 5.22
N ASN A 503 -7.85 31.85 5.94
CA ASN A 503 -8.41 32.12 7.27
C ASN A 503 -7.36 32.20 8.40
N ASP A 504 -6.10 31.85 8.13
CA ASP A 504 -4.97 32.10 9.02
C ASP A 504 -3.79 32.69 8.22
N PRO A 505 -3.75 34.03 8.03
CA PRO A 505 -2.65 34.70 7.33
C PRO A 505 -1.27 34.45 7.97
N SER A 506 -1.21 34.10 9.26
CA SER A 506 0.05 33.79 9.95
C SER A 506 0.54 32.36 9.69
N HIS A 507 -0.38 31.45 9.35
CA HIS A 507 -0.09 30.07 8.94
C HIS A 507 -0.88 29.69 7.68
N PRO A 508 -0.48 30.17 6.48
CA PRO A 508 -1.28 30.02 5.27
C PRO A 508 -1.69 28.61 4.90
N LEU A 509 -0.81 27.63 5.13
CA LEU A 509 -1.13 26.22 4.91
C LEU A 509 -2.29 25.76 5.82
N VAL A 510 -2.26 26.15 7.10
CA VAL A 510 -3.30 25.79 8.09
C VAL A 510 -4.62 26.47 7.74
N GLY A 511 -4.58 27.74 7.33
CA GLY A 511 -5.77 28.48 6.92
C GLY A 511 -6.47 27.83 5.73
N VAL A 512 -5.74 27.53 4.65
CA VAL A 512 -6.31 26.85 3.47
C VAL A 512 -6.77 25.43 3.79
N VAL A 513 -6.04 24.66 4.61
CA VAL A 513 -6.51 23.35 5.08
C VAL A 513 -7.84 23.47 5.84
N SER A 514 -8.03 24.51 6.64
CA SER A 514 -9.31 24.76 7.31
C SER A 514 -10.44 25.07 6.33
N ASP A 515 -10.15 25.80 5.24
CA ASP A 515 -11.13 26.03 4.16
C ASP A 515 -11.48 24.74 3.42
N ILE A 516 -10.48 23.88 3.17
CA ILE A 516 -10.68 22.55 2.58
C ILE A 516 -11.54 21.69 3.51
N GLU A 517 -11.27 21.66 4.81
CA GLU A 517 -12.11 20.91 5.77
C GLU A 517 -13.56 21.41 5.77
N ALA A 518 -13.77 22.72 5.74
CA ALA A 518 -15.09 23.31 5.66
C ALA A 518 -15.81 22.97 4.35
N HIS A 519 -15.07 22.96 3.24
CA HIS A 519 -15.58 22.49 1.95
C HIS A 519 -15.93 21.01 2.04
N MET A 520 -14.97 20.12 2.28
CA MET A 520 -15.15 18.66 2.26
C MET A 520 -16.25 18.15 3.20
N GLY A 521 -16.44 18.81 4.36
CA GLY A 521 -17.44 18.42 5.35
C GLY A 521 -17.03 17.18 6.17
N PRO A 522 -17.78 16.87 7.25
CA PRO A 522 -17.33 15.96 8.30
C PRO A 522 -17.29 14.47 7.90
N ILE A 523 -18.02 14.07 6.85
CA ILE A 523 -17.97 12.70 6.34
C ILE A 523 -16.61 12.47 5.67
N ILE A 524 -16.22 13.38 4.78
CA ILE A 524 -14.95 13.29 4.03
C ILE A 524 -13.75 13.56 4.93
N SER A 525 -13.79 14.62 5.73
CA SER A 525 -12.66 14.98 6.60
C SER A 525 -12.50 14.02 7.78
N GLY A 526 -13.56 13.34 8.18
CA GLY A 526 -13.57 12.41 9.32
C GLY A 526 -13.69 13.12 10.68
N PRO A 527 -13.72 12.34 11.78
CA PRO A 527 -13.84 12.88 13.14
C PRO A 527 -12.59 13.68 13.54
N ILE A 528 -12.74 14.69 14.41
CA ILE A 528 -11.61 15.53 14.86
C ILE A 528 -10.47 14.64 15.38
N ASP A 529 -9.25 14.88 14.87
CA ASP A 529 -8.05 14.17 15.29
C ASP A 529 -7.54 14.70 16.64
N HIS A 530 -8.06 14.10 17.72
CA HIS A 530 -7.66 14.42 19.08
C HIS A 530 -6.26 13.91 19.46
N LEU A 531 -5.69 12.97 18.69
CA LEU A 531 -4.38 12.40 18.93
C LEU A 531 -3.27 13.27 18.32
N ASN A 532 -3.57 14.00 17.23
CA ASN A 532 -2.59 14.81 16.51
C ASN A 532 -3.04 16.28 16.33
N PRO A 533 -3.42 17.00 17.40
CA PRO A 533 -3.91 18.36 17.27
C PRO A 533 -2.79 19.32 16.85
N TRP A 534 -3.11 20.28 15.98
CA TRP A 534 -2.20 21.38 15.64
C TRP A 534 -1.85 22.22 16.88
N VAL A 535 -2.86 22.59 17.67
CA VAL A 535 -2.68 23.34 18.92
C VAL A 535 -2.51 22.38 20.10
N LYS A 536 -1.31 22.38 20.69
CA LYS A 536 -1.00 21.54 21.85
C LYS A 536 -1.59 22.12 23.14
N LYS A 537 -2.34 21.29 23.87
CA LYS A 537 -2.83 21.61 25.22
C LYS A 537 -1.93 20.90 26.24
N PRO A 538 -1.28 21.61 27.18
CA PRO A 538 -0.49 20.96 28.22
C PRO A 538 -1.34 19.99 29.05
N TYR A 539 -0.74 18.86 29.43
CA TYR A 539 -1.33 17.87 30.32
C TYR A 539 -0.47 17.74 31.58
N PRO A 540 -1.03 17.89 32.80
CA PRO A 540 -0.28 17.75 34.05
C PRO A 540 -0.09 16.25 34.39
N ILE A 541 1.01 15.67 33.93
CA ILE A 541 1.30 14.22 34.08
C ILE A 541 1.30 13.76 35.54
N GLU A 542 1.64 14.67 36.44
CA GLU A 542 1.76 14.51 37.89
C GLU A 542 0.40 14.23 38.55
N LYS A 543 -0.71 14.53 37.85
CA LYS A 543 -2.06 14.11 38.22
C LYS A 543 -2.26 12.59 38.06
N GLY A 544 -1.41 11.93 37.29
CA GLY A 544 -1.61 10.58 36.79
C GLY A 544 -2.50 10.56 35.54
N ILE A 545 -2.59 9.39 34.90
CA ILE A 545 -3.45 9.11 33.75
C ILE A 545 -4.30 7.89 34.13
N ALA A 546 -5.61 8.08 34.27
CA ALA A 546 -6.49 7.06 34.84
C ALA A 546 -7.36 6.33 33.81
N ASN A 547 -7.49 6.84 32.59
CA ASN A 547 -8.35 6.30 31.55
C ASN A 547 -7.85 6.66 30.15
N PHE A 548 -8.48 6.06 29.12
CA PHE A 548 -8.08 6.25 27.73
C PHE A 548 -8.23 7.68 27.20
N ASP A 549 -9.18 8.47 27.70
CA ASP A 549 -9.36 9.86 27.25
C ASP A 549 -8.23 10.74 27.81
N GLU A 550 -7.85 10.52 29.06
CA GLU A 550 -6.67 11.15 29.67
C GLU A 550 -5.37 10.70 28.97
N TRP A 551 -5.28 9.43 28.55
CA TRP A 551 -4.18 8.96 27.70
C TRP A 551 -4.12 9.72 26.39
N THR A 552 -5.23 9.85 25.66
CA THR A 552 -5.30 10.62 24.41
C THR A 552 -4.84 12.06 24.61
N GLN A 553 -5.27 12.74 25.68
CA GLN A 553 -4.83 14.10 25.99
C GLN A 553 -3.32 14.17 26.29
N ALA A 554 -2.79 13.19 27.03
CA ALA A 554 -1.39 13.15 27.41
C ALA A 554 -0.47 12.85 26.21
N ILE A 555 -0.76 11.80 25.43
CA ILE A 555 0.07 11.43 24.27
C ILE A 555 0.04 12.50 23.17
N ALA A 556 -1.09 13.18 22.97
CA ALA A 556 -1.25 14.23 21.97
C ALA A 556 -0.32 15.45 22.19
N THR A 557 0.21 15.61 23.40
CA THR A 557 1.21 16.65 23.70
C THR A 557 2.58 16.41 23.05
N MET A 558 2.82 15.20 22.53
CA MET A 558 4.09 14.78 21.93
C MET A 558 3.99 14.48 20.44
N THR A 559 2.79 14.57 19.87
CA THR A 559 2.58 14.28 18.45
C THR A 559 2.85 15.50 17.59
N VAL A 560 3.23 15.33 16.32
CA VAL A 560 3.34 16.40 15.30
C VAL A 560 4.03 17.66 15.84
N THR A 561 5.12 17.47 16.58
CA THR A 561 5.95 18.54 17.14
C THR A 561 7.42 18.14 17.10
N THR A 562 8.30 19.13 16.94
CA THR A 562 9.76 18.98 16.96
C THR A 562 10.37 19.30 18.34
N ASP A 563 9.53 19.45 19.38
CA ASP A 563 9.99 19.79 20.74
C ASP A 563 10.81 18.66 21.40
N TYR A 564 10.75 17.44 20.86
CA TYR A 564 11.38 16.25 21.42
C TYR A 564 12.35 15.59 20.45
N GLN A 565 13.40 14.95 20.97
CA GLN A 565 14.42 14.27 20.16
C GLN A 565 14.08 12.80 19.86
N PHE A 566 13.25 12.17 20.69
CA PHE A 566 12.92 10.74 20.58
C PHE A 566 12.46 10.26 19.19
N PRO A 567 11.74 11.04 18.35
CA PRO A 567 11.23 10.53 17.07
C PRO A 567 12.34 9.98 16.16
N ARG A 568 13.56 10.55 16.21
CA ARG A 568 14.69 10.08 15.39
C ARG A 568 15.21 8.70 15.77
N TYR A 569 14.97 8.28 17.01
CA TYR A 569 15.43 6.99 17.55
C TYR A 569 14.35 5.92 17.50
N MET A 570 13.08 6.34 17.36
CA MET A 570 11.96 5.42 17.25
C MET A 570 11.98 4.64 15.93
N PRO A 571 11.45 3.41 15.94
CA PRO A 571 11.13 2.73 14.71
C PRO A 571 10.04 3.45 13.91
N SER A 572 9.97 3.16 12.61
CA SER A 572 8.96 3.76 11.72
C SER A 572 7.52 3.52 12.19
N MET A 573 7.22 2.32 12.68
CA MET A 573 5.87 1.93 13.10
C MET A 573 5.87 1.08 14.38
N THR A 574 5.50 1.67 15.51
CA THR A 574 5.24 0.92 16.74
C THR A 574 3.74 0.69 16.90
N VAL A 575 3.31 -0.56 17.08
CA VAL A 575 1.91 -0.89 17.37
C VAL A 575 1.80 -1.20 18.86
N MET A 576 0.95 -0.45 19.54
CA MET A 576 0.89 -0.39 20.99
C MET A 576 -0.48 -0.84 21.50
N ARG A 577 -0.47 -1.62 22.58
CA ARG A 577 -1.65 -1.97 23.36
C ARG A 577 -1.61 -1.24 24.70
N VAL A 578 -2.65 -0.46 24.97
CA VAL A 578 -2.88 0.16 26.28
C VAL A 578 -4.01 -0.59 26.98
N LYS A 579 -3.75 -1.14 28.16
CA LYS A 579 -4.70 -1.94 28.94
C LYS A 579 -5.31 -1.11 30.06
N GLN A 580 -6.61 -1.27 30.30
CA GLN A 580 -7.31 -0.74 31.46
C GLN A 580 -8.23 -1.82 32.03
N GLY A 581 -7.77 -2.53 33.06
CA GLY A 581 -8.48 -3.69 33.59
C GLY A 581 -8.66 -4.79 32.53
N LYS A 582 -9.89 -5.05 32.10
CA LYS A 582 -10.21 -6.03 31.05
C LYS A 582 -10.28 -5.43 29.64
N GLU A 583 -10.31 -4.10 29.54
CA GLU A 583 -10.36 -3.41 28.26
C GLU A 583 -8.94 -3.17 27.74
N SER A 584 -8.81 -3.11 26.41
CA SER A 584 -7.56 -2.76 25.74
C SER A 584 -7.88 -1.92 24.52
N ARG A 585 -7.10 -0.86 24.31
CA ARG A 585 -7.13 -0.08 23.06
C ARG A 585 -5.80 -0.22 22.33
N LEU A 586 -5.89 -0.26 21.01
CA LEU A 586 -4.74 -0.30 20.12
C LEU A 586 -4.42 1.12 19.65
N TYR A 587 -3.13 1.42 19.57
CA TYR A 587 -2.62 2.66 18.99
C TYR A 587 -1.42 2.34 18.09
N SER A 588 -1.32 2.98 16.93
CA SER A 588 -0.10 2.97 16.12
C SER A 588 0.65 4.28 16.32
N LEU A 589 1.90 4.22 16.77
CA LEU A 589 2.82 5.35 16.89
C LEU A 589 3.74 5.32 15.66
N VAL A 590 3.62 6.34 14.81
CA VAL A 590 4.31 6.42 13.52
C VAL A 590 5.32 7.55 13.56
N ALA A 591 6.58 7.27 13.27
CA ALA A 591 7.61 8.29 13.12
C ALA A 591 7.51 8.91 11.72
N ASN A 592 7.33 10.23 11.65
CA ASN A 592 7.29 10.98 10.41
C ASN A 592 8.68 11.56 10.15
N ARG A 593 9.50 10.88 9.33
CA ARG A 593 10.85 11.35 9.06
C ARG A 593 10.88 12.41 8.00
N VAL A 594 11.82 13.32 8.15
CA VAL A 594 12.03 14.41 7.22
C VAL A 594 13.37 14.25 6.53
N TYR A 595 13.35 14.49 5.22
CA TYR A 595 14.53 14.50 4.37
C TYR A 595 14.61 15.84 3.64
N GLU A 596 15.80 16.26 3.26
CA GLU A 596 15.99 17.50 2.49
C GLU A 596 15.25 17.44 1.15
N THR A 597 15.13 16.25 0.55
CA THR A 597 14.55 16.06 -0.78
C THR A 597 14.13 14.60 -1.05
N GLN A 598 13.28 14.40 -2.05
CA GLN A 598 12.83 13.11 -2.58
C GLN A 598 13.48 12.77 -3.94
N TYR A 599 14.32 13.68 -4.46
CA TYR A 599 15.08 13.47 -5.70
C TYR A 599 16.30 12.55 -5.53
N THR A 600 16.58 12.06 -4.32
CA THR A 600 17.63 11.06 -4.09
C THR A 600 17.11 9.66 -4.42
N ILE A 601 17.51 9.11 -5.56
CA ILE A 601 17.13 7.75 -5.98
C ILE A 601 17.89 6.66 -5.19
N LEU A 602 19.07 7.00 -4.66
CA LEU A 602 19.89 6.14 -3.80
C LEU A 602 20.37 6.96 -2.58
N PHE A 603 20.53 6.31 -1.43
CA PHE A 603 21.10 6.89 -0.20
C PHE A 603 20.30 8.04 0.47
N GLN A 604 18.99 7.88 0.63
CA GLN A 604 18.10 8.87 1.28
C GLN A 604 18.58 9.28 2.70
N ASN A 605 19.16 8.34 3.46
CA ASN A 605 19.67 8.63 4.81
C ASN A 605 20.78 9.69 4.83
N GLY A 606 21.47 9.93 3.72
CA GLY A 606 22.49 10.99 3.61
C GLY A 606 21.90 12.41 3.61
N VAL A 607 20.59 12.55 3.43
CA VAL A 607 19.85 13.82 3.42
C VAL A 607 18.76 13.86 4.49
N ALA A 608 18.86 13.03 5.53
CA ALA A 608 17.90 13.04 6.64
C ALA A 608 18.04 14.31 7.49
N LEU A 609 16.91 14.84 7.96
CA LEU A 609 16.79 16.00 8.82
C LEU A 609 16.13 15.61 10.16
N PRO A 610 16.83 14.86 11.03
CA PRO A 610 16.23 14.25 12.23
C PRO A 610 15.75 15.27 13.28
N ASP A 611 16.17 16.53 13.19
CA ASP A 611 15.65 17.62 14.03
C ASP A 611 14.24 18.08 13.62
N LEU A 612 13.76 17.65 12.46
CA LEU A 612 12.41 17.90 11.96
C LEU A 612 11.51 16.67 12.06
N ASP A 613 12.04 15.53 12.53
CA ASP A 613 11.25 14.32 12.71
C ASP A 613 10.18 14.56 13.78
N THR A 614 8.97 14.04 13.52
CA THR A 614 7.85 14.09 14.46
C THR A 614 7.26 12.70 14.63
N MET A 615 6.28 12.56 15.54
CA MET A 615 5.51 11.33 15.68
C MET A 615 4.02 11.62 15.52
N SER A 616 3.27 10.76 14.85
CA SER A 616 1.80 10.78 14.84
C SER A 616 1.25 9.53 15.52
N VAL A 617 0.06 9.63 16.11
CA VAL A 617 -0.63 8.51 16.77
C VAL A 617 -1.98 8.25 16.14
N TYR A 618 -2.28 6.99 15.84
CA TYR A 618 -3.51 6.55 15.20
C TYR A 618 -4.24 5.55 16.11
N PRO A 619 -5.57 5.60 16.23
CA PRO A 619 -6.34 4.66 17.05
C PRO A 619 -6.66 3.36 16.28
N ASP A 620 -5.82 2.97 15.34
CA ASP A 620 -6.00 1.83 14.46
C ASP A 620 -4.66 1.25 14.02
N VAL A 621 -4.66 0.08 13.39
CA VAL A 621 -3.51 -0.53 12.74
C VAL A 621 -3.14 0.29 11.51
N VAL A 622 -1.94 0.86 11.52
CA VAL A 622 -1.34 1.54 10.38
C VAL A 622 -0.28 0.64 9.77
N GLY A 623 -0.38 0.38 8.46
CA GLY A 623 0.61 -0.40 7.72
C GLY A 623 0.53 -1.91 7.94
N GLY A 624 1.35 -2.64 7.17
CA GLY A 624 1.41 -4.11 7.22
C GLY A 624 2.63 -4.69 7.92
N PHE A 625 3.56 -3.85 8.38
CA PHE A 625 4.86 -4.24 8.91
C PHE A 625 5.12 -3.58 10.26
N PRO A 626 4.53 -4.09 11.36
CA PRO A 626 4.88 -3.62 12.69
C PRO A 626 6.39 -3.78 12.88
N ASN A 627 7.03 -2.69 13.25
CA ASN A 627 8.43 -2.69 13.57
C ASN A 627 8.69 -3.10 15.01
N LEU A 628 7.74 -2.80 15.89
CA LEU A 628 7.83 -3.05 17.31
C LEU A 628 6.43 -3.14 17.90
N PHE A 629 6.20 -4.10 18.79
CA PHE A 629 5.02 -4.15 19.63
C PHE A 629 5.34 -3.58 21.01
N MET A 630 4.44 -2.79 21.56
CA MET A 630 4.52 -2.32 22.95
C MET A 630 3.23 -2.62 23.70
N GLU A 631 3.36 -2.94 24.99
CA GLU A 631 2.21 -3.13 25.87
C GLU A 631 2.41 -2.38 27.19
N ILE A 632 1.40 -1.61 27.61
CA ILE A 632 1.38 -0.99 28.93
C ILE A 632 0.01 -1.16 29.58
N ASP A 633 -0.02 -1.16 30.91
CA ASP A 633 -1.21 -0.84 31.69
C ASP A 633 -1.36 0.68 31.82
N ILE A 634 -2.59 1.19 31.86
CA ILE A 634 -2.87 2.64 31.87
C ILE A 634 -2.18 3.36 33.04
N GLU A 635 -1.99 2.66 34.16
CA GLU A 635 -1.28 3.14 35.34
C GLU A 635 0.21 3.42 35.07
N GLN A 636 0.80 2.80 34.04
CA GLN A 636 2.18 3.03 33.61
C GLN A 636 2.29 4.23 32.65
N ALA A 637 1.19 4.74 32.11
CA ALA A 637 1.20 5.80 31.10
C ALA A 637 1.95 7.07 31.53
N PRO A 638 1.86 7.57 32.79
CA PRO A 638 2.64 8.73 33.21
C PRO A 638 4.16 8.52 33.07
N ALA A 639 4.65 7.36 33.51
CA ALA A 639 6.06 6.99 33.41
C ALA A 639 6.49 6.80 31.96
N PHE A 640 5.68 6.08 31.16
CA PHE A 640 5.92 5.90 29.73
C PHE A 640 6.11 7.23 29.00
N ILE A 641 5.19 8.19 29.21
CA ILE A 641 5.25 9.51 28.58
C ILE A 641 6.51 10.26 29.03
N GLN A 642 6.81 10.31 30.34
CA GLN A 642 7.99 11.02 30.84
C GLN A 642 9.29 10.41 30.32
N GLU A 643 9.41 9.09 30.32
CA GLU A 643 10.61 8.38 29.86
C GLU A 643 10.82 8.56 28.36
N LEU A 644 9.76 8.44 27.54
CA LEU A 644 9.87 8.68 26.10
C LEU A 644 10.28 10.12 25.78
N ARG A 645 9.75 11.12 26.50
CA ARG A 645 10.18 12.53 26.34
C ARG A 645 11.65 12.76 26.64
N ASN A 646 12.22 11.97 27.55
CA ASN A 646 13.59 12.10 28.01
C ASN A 646 14.60 11.36 27.11
N VAL A 647 14.15 10.59 26.12
CA VAL A 647 15.04 9.91 25.17
C VAL A 647 15.78 10.96 24.33
N ALA A 648 17.10 11.05 24.56
CA ALA A 648 17.99 11.97 23.88
C ALA A 648 19.12 11.26 23.11
N SER A 649 19.22 9.95 23.24
CA SER A 649 20.18 9.11 22.55
C SER A 649 19.56 7.75 22.18
N LEU A 650 20.23 7.03 21.29
CA LEU A 650 19.84 5.66 20.99
C LEU A 650 19.92 4.76 22.23
N ALA A 651 20.91 4.95 23.09
CA ALA A 651 21.02 4.16 24.32
C ALA A 651 19.80 4.36 25.24
N ASP A 652 19.33 5.60 25.39
CA ASP A 652 18.11 5.90 26.15
C ASP A 652 16.88 5.24 25.50
N PHE A 653 16.80 5.26 24.17
CA PHE A 653 15.71 4.60 23.46
C PHE A 653 15.74 3.07 23.65
N LEU A 654 16.92 2.45 23.64
CA LEU A 654 17.06 1.02 23.87
C LEU A 654 16.64 0.65 25.31
N GLU A 655 16.98 1.45 26.31
CA GLU A 655 16.51 1.26 27.69
C GLU A 655 14.97 1.41 27.79
N PHE A 656 14.41 2.44 27.15
CA PHE A 656 12.97 2.64 27.06
C PHE A 656 12.26 1.46 26.36
N ARG A 657 12.79 1.04 25.20
CA ARG A 657 12.29 -0.09 24.41
C ARG A 657 12.26 -1.35 25.26
N ASP A 658 13.37 -1.69 25.91
CA ASP A 658 13.52 -2.94 26.66
C ASP A 658 12.57 -3.00 27.87
N ARG A 659 12.03 -1.86 28.32
CA ARG A 659 11.02 -1.75 29.39
C ARG A 659 9.58 -1.99 28.92
N TYR A 660 9.21 -1.51 27.73
CA TYR A 660 7.82 -1.47 27.28
C TYR A 660 7.51 -2.32 26.04
N ALA A 661 8.53 -2.77 25.31
CA ALA A 661 8.36 -3.51 24.07
C ALA A 661 8.42 -5.02 24.26
N VAL A 662 7.77 -5.74 23.35
CA VAL A 662 7.80 -7.20 23.29
C VAL A 662 8.82 -7.66 22.25
N LEU A 663 10.03 -8.02 22.66
CA LEU A 663 11.12 -8.33 21.73
C LEU A 663 11.00 -9.74 21.14
N ARG A 664 11.71 -10.02 20.03
CA ARG A 664 11.61 -11.30 19.29
C ARG A 664 12.06 -12.52 20.07
N ASN A 665 12.77 -12.33 21.16
CA ASN A 665 13.25 -13.40 22.01
C ASN A 665 12.46 -13.54 23.31
N GLN A 666 11.41 -12.75 23.53
CA GLN A 666 10.60 -12.88 24.75
C GLN A 666 9.62 -14.06 24.65
N ASP A 667 9.26 -14.62 25.81
CA ASP A 667 8.36 -15.78 25.92
C ASP A 667 6.92 -15.45 25.53
N ASN A 668 6.47 -14.21 25.78
CA ASN A 668 5.15 -13.71 25.45
C ASN A 668 5.01 -13.18 24.01
N PHE A 669 6.04 -13.28 23.16
CA PHE A 669 6.00 -12.76 21.78
C PHE A 669 4.81 -13.29 20.98
N TRP A 670 4.61 -14.62 20.94
CA TRP A 670 3.54 -15.22 20.16
C TRP A 670 2.15 -14.82 20.65
N ALA A 671 1.93 -14.80 21.97
CA ALA A 671 0.67 -14.35 22.55
C ALA A 671 0.37 -12.87 22.24
N THR A 672 1.41 -12.04 22.20
CA THR A 672 1.31 -10.62 21.83
C THR A 672 0.96 -10.48 20.35
N TYR A 673 1.70 -11.17 19.46
CA TYR A 673 1.45 -11.16 18.03
C TYR A 673 0.04 -11.67 17.69
N ASP A 674 -0.40 -12.75 18.33
CA ASP A 674 -1.75 -13.29 18.18
C ASP A 674 -2.79 -12.27 18.64
N TRP A 675 -2.59 -11.58 19.76
CA TRP A 675 -3.50 -10.53 20.22
C TRP A 675 -3.68 -9.40 19.19
N PHE A 676 -2.58 -8.90 18.61
CA PHE A 676 -2.64 -7.84 17.60
C PHE A 676 -3.33 -8.31 16.31
N ASN A 677 -3.08 -9.55 15.87
CA ASN A 677 -3.77 -10.11 14.71
C ASN A 677 -5.26 -10.34 14.99
N ASP A 678 -5.60 -10.89 16.16
CA ASP A 678 -7.00 -11.10 16.58
C ASP A 678 -7.75 -9.77 16.67
N TRP A 679 -7.12 -8.74 17.22
CA TRP A 679 -7.67 -7.38 17.21
C TRP A 679 -7.89 -6.89 15.78
N ASN A 680 -6.91 -7.07 14.88
CA ASN A 680 -7.01 -6.64 13.49
C ASN A 680 -8.19 -7.33 12.78
N PHE A 681 -8.28 -8.66 12.83
CA PHE A 681 -9.37 -9.42 12.21
C PHE A 681 -10.74 -9.14 12.84
N SER A 682 -10.80 -8.91 14.16
CA SER A 682 -12.07 -8.64 14.84
C SER A 682 -12.63 -7.25 14.56
N ASN A 683 -11.76 -6.23 14.48
CA ASN A 683 -12.17 -4.83 14.34
C ASN A 683 -12.23 -4.38 12.88
N ARG A 684 -11.24 -4.76 12.06
CA ARG A 684 -11.13 -4.36 10.64
C ARG A 684 -11.75 -5.37 9.66
N LYS A 685 -12.08 -6.57 10.13
CA LYS A 685 -12.85 -7.59 9.38
C LYS A 685 -12.23 -7.89 8.01
N GLN A 686 -12.91 -7.51 6.93
CA GLN A 686 -12.48 -7.79 5.56
C GLN A 686 -11.23 -7.01 5.15
N ASP A 687 -10.89 -5.90 5.82
CA ASP A 687 -9.66 -5.14 5.52
C ASP A 687 -8.43 -5.69 6.25
N ALA A 688 -8.63 -6.69 7.12
CA ALA A 688 -7.58 -7.25 7.94
C ALA A 688 -6.78 -8.32 7.19
N GLY A 689 -5.46 -8.18 7.25
CA GLY A 689 -4.53 -9.24 6.90
C GLY A 689 -3.61 -9.57 8.08
N VAL A 690 -2.93 -10.70 7.98
CA VAL A 690 -1.88 -11.08 8.94
C VAL A 690 -0.72 -10.07 8.85
N LEU A 691 -0.27 -9.57 9.99
CA LEU A 691 0.84 -8.60 10.08
C LEU A 691 2.18 -9.26 9.72
N ASP A 692 3.00 -8.59 8.92
CA ASP A 692 4.28 -9.12 8.42
C ASP A 692 5.46 -8.70 9.33
N LEU A 693 6.22 -9.69 9.80
CA LEU A 693 7.31 -9.50 10.76
C LEU A 693 8.69 -9.29 10.12
N SER A 694 8.76 -9.05 8.80
CA SER A 694 10.02 -8.92 8.06
C SER A 694 10.94 -7.82 8.61
N TYR A 695 10.38 -6.77 9.22
CA TYR A 695 11.12 -5.64 9.81
C TYR A 695 10.97 -5.54 11.33
N TYR A 696 10.38 -6.56 11.96
CA TYR A 696 10.10 -6.55 13.39
C TYR A 696 11.40 -6.67 14.19
N ASP A 697 11.61 -5.81 15.21
CA ASP A 697 12.80 -5.82 16.08
C ASP A 697 14.13 -5.89 15.29
N LEU A 698 14.14 -5.33 14.06
CA LEU A 698 15.33 -5.18 13.22
C LEU A 698 15.89 -3.75 13.27
N PHE A 699 15.50 -2.98 14.29
CA PHE A 699 15.92 -1.58 14.50
C PHE A 699 17.39 -1.41 14.88
N ASP A 700 18.15 -2.48 14.77
CA ASP A 700 19.56 -2.50 15.03
C ASP A 700 20.30 -2.47 13.69
N SER A 701 20.43 -1.28 13.10
CA SER A 701 21.66 -0.93 12.35
C SER A 701 22.85 -0.71 13.31
N VAL A 702 22.77 -1.27 14.52
CA VAL A 702 23.51 -0.91 15.73
C VAL A 702 23.86 -2.16 16.56
N TYR A 703 24.18 -3.25 15.87
CA TYR A 703 25.18 -4.22 16.32
C TYR A 703 26.36 -4.19 15.35
#